data_AF-A0A0B5QT99-F1
#
_entry.id   AF-A0A0B5QT99-F1
#
_cell.length_a   1.000
_cell.length_b   1.000
_cell.length_c   1.000
_cell.angle_alpha   90.00
_cell.angle_beta   90.00
_cell.angle_gamma   90.00
#
_symmetry.space_group_name_H-M   'P 1'
#
loop_
_entity.id
_entity.type
_entity.pdbx_description
1 polymer ?
#
loop_
_entity_poly.entity_id
_entity_poly.type
_entity_poly.pdbx_seq_one_letter_code
_entity_poly.pdbx_strand_id
1 'polypeptide(L)'
;MSKDIKKLCIDIYEAIYKIVGELNKRYTVEMYYKFNDIEKKNEIYELKKGINQYGTCTSWGIIENCEEISMTLNTEDSSCVKSYEEKSDKLEHGIKEQEVNSITHKKYLEEYSVVTVLKISNIDLDTMKTYNEKTNLSFIKLLLDYMSFSDNYEVVLKMNEKEVLRKASQLYVEKIKNIALNGYRREELIDYKELNQKDILNISSLIESIDDISNSVYESKNPFGNIVLLNEKDNSGIKYILKFKDNENPIKLTDTKRVRKLLEITKENEDLAIITNGEDIFGIGEINIIKMQNMIIFKIAFKGIAKYEIKALNAKLTNEFKVIKEEKEKYYDVRHKIIESNLLKINFKIPQVNEKIYNIQRVKNILEEVFYNNNDSISNIKEKALNSLVGVINRACNQKYGTIVVITNESVARSEVERLKKQSTCIEESEINEKYINYITSIDGAIYFDEYGKCHAIGVILDGQASQDVGDASRGARYNSAHKYFTQLHKNKQESVIIIVSEDGMIDIVSRVMNEDEILKYSENLRQKLKEDKIRVETAIKLIEEFKNDIKILNQDIMFTIADICMEQGKNEKKETTLEEKKGFFEIAEKYYSEAINKNDINYKRITANQYNCYALSLEVLRKYKYAMEYFQKAIDSSMDEIERLVYEFNLGNIYLNYGNSIDKQEKIEADNYFRKSIEKFTNLIDNGLDGVENQRKLLILDRLKSERGLAYEKIGKYDEAAKDYIELLLDLKSKLYSKESITEKISLIANKIDKKKIYEYFTERIAEIGKDKNEFQDVEILLQNINNSDEIK
;
A
#
# COMPACT_ATOMS: atom_id res chain seq x y z
N MET A 1 -22.12 15.54 -17.77
CA MET A 1 -20.73 15.85 -17.38
C MET A 1 -20.46 17.34 -17.60
N SER A 2 -20.36 18.17 -16.56
CA SER A 2 -19.82 19.51 -16.76
C SER A 2 -18.32 19.38 -17.09
N LYS A 3 -17.82 20.10 -18.09
CA LYS A 3 -16.38 20.07 -18.45
C LYS A 3 -15.48 20.50 -17.28
N ASP A 4 -16.06 21.22 -16.32
CA ASP A 4 -15.35 21.87 -15.23
C ASP A 4 -14.91 20.89 -14.14
N ILE A 5 -15.74 19.90 -13.76
CA ILE A 5 -15.32 18.93 -12.72
C ILE A 5 -14.25 17.97 -13.23
N LYS A 6 -14.35 17.54 -14.50
CA LYS A 6 -13.31 16.72 -15.13
C LYS A 6 -11.98 17.48 -15.19
N LYS A 7 -12.03 18.78 -15.50
CA LYS A 7 -10.86 19.65 -15.51
C LYS A 7 -10.26 19.78 -14.10
N LEU A 8 -11.09 20.00 -13.08
CA LEU A 8 -10.65 20.06 -11.69
C LEU A 8 -9.94 18.76 -11.26
N CYS A 9 -10.47 17.59 -11.60
CA CYS A 9 -9.81 16.32 -11.31
C CYS A 9 -8.43 16.22 -11.99
N ILE A 10 -8.31 16.65 -13.26
CA ILE A 10 -7.02 16.70 -13.97
C ILE A 10 -6.04 17.61 -13.25
N ASP A 11 -6.48 18.82 -12.90
CA ASP A 11 -5.62 19.83 -12.27
C ASP A 11 -5.11 19.32 -10.90
N ILE A 12 -5.98 18.69 -10.11
CA ILE A 12 -5.61 18.03 -8.84
C ILE A 12 -4.58 16.91 -9.07
N TYR A 13 -4.83 16.04 -10.04
CA TYR A 13 -3.90 14.97 -10.39
C TYR A 13 -2.53 15.52 -10.78
N GLU A 14 -2.48 16.51 -11.68
CA GLU A 14 -1.22 17.07 -12.15
C GLU A 14 -0.42 17.72 -11.03
N ALA A 15 -1.09 18.37 -10.08
CA ALA A 15 -0.45 18.93 -8.90
C ALA A 15 0.13 17.83 -7.99
N ILE A 16 -0.68 16.81 -7.66
CA ILE A 16 -0.23 15.66 -6.85
C ILE A 16 0.95 14.97 -7.51
N TYR A 17 0.86 14.71 -8.81
CA TYR A 17 1.92 14.06 -9.58
C TYR A 17 3.25 14.82 -9.48
N LYS A 18 3.24 16.14 -9.68
CA LYS A 18 4.45 16.98 -9.57
C LYS A 18 5.00 17.00 -8.14
N ILE A 19 4.13 17.15 -7.14
CA ILE A 19 4.50 17.21 -5.72
C ILE A 19 5.12 15.88 -5.26
N VAL A 20 4.47 14.77 -5.57
CA VAL A 20 4.94 13.42 -5.21
C VAL A 20 6.24 13.09 -5.96
N GLY A 21 6.36 13.49 -7.23
CA GLY A 21 7.59 13.33 -8.00
C GLY A 21 8.79 14.12 -7.45
N GLU A 22 8.57 15.31 -6.90
CA GLU A 22 9.63 16.04 -6.17
C GLU A 22 9.95 15.41 -4.81
N LEU A 23 8.95 14.83 -4.13
CA LEU A 23 9.15 14.12 -2.86
C LEU A 23 10.05 12.89 -3.03
N ASN A 24 9.82 12.12 -4.08
CA ASN A 24 10.68 11.03 -4.51
C ASN A 24 10.47 10.76 -6.02
N LYS A 25 11.54 10.91 -6.80
CA LYS A 25 11.49 10.79 -8.27
C LYS A 25 11.11 9.40 -8.78
N ARG A 26 11.19 8.36 -7.95
CA ARG A 26 10.81 6.99 -8.33
C ARG A 26 9.33 6.71 -8.09
N TYR A 27 8.61 7.55 -7.34
CA TYR A 27 7.18 7.34 -7.09
C TYR A 27 6.37 7.58 -8.37
N THR A 28 5.42 6.69 -8.61
CA THR A 28 4.45 6.82 -9.70
C THR A 28 3.09 7.14 -9.12
N VAL A 29 2.29 7.97 -9.81
CA VAL A 29 0.95 8.37 -9.34
C VAL A 29 -0.10 8.05 -10.39
N GLU A 30 -1.12 7.33 -9.97
CA GLU A 30 -2.36 7.08 -10.71
C GLU A 30 -3.55 7.67 -9.94
N MET A 31 -4.58 8.09 -10.66
CA MET A 31 -5.80 8.59 -10.03
C MET A 31 -7.03 8.05 -10.77
N TYR A 32 -7.94 7.53 -9.97
CA TYR A 32 -9.23 7.00 -10.38
C TYR A 32 -10.29 7.90 -9.75
N TYR A 33 -11.41 8.16 -10.43
CA TYR A 33 -12.50 8.91 -9.81
C TYR A 33 -13.85 8.35 -10.21
N LYS A 34 -14.82 8.52 -9.33
CA LYS A 34 -16.19 8.06 -9.50
C LYS A 34 -17.13 9.21 -9.19
N PHE A 35 -18.02 9.52 -10.14
CA PHE A 35 -19.12 10.44 -9.93
C PHE A 35 -20.32 9.67 -9.36
N ASN A 36 -20.90 10.14 -8.27
CA ASN A 36 -22.26 9.78 -7.92
C ASN A 36 -23.13 11.04 -8.07
N ASP A 37 -24.10 10.95 -8.97
CA ASP A 37 -25.18 11.93 -9.09
C ASP A 37 -26.19 11.62 -7.98
N ILE A 38 -26.52 12.62 -7.15
CA ILE A 38 -27.36 12.45 -5.95
C ILE A 38 -28.82 12.10 -6.34
N GLU A 39 -29.24 12.37 -7.58
CA GLU A 39 -30.61 12.10 -8.05
C GLU A 39 -30.70 11.03 -9.17
N LYS A 40 -29.61 10.66 -9.87
CA LYS A 40 -29.64 9.65 -10.94
C LYS A 40 -28.48 8.64 -10.91
N LYS A 41 -28.76 7.45 -11.45
CA LYS A 41 -27.88 6.28 -11.47
C LYS A 41 -26.40 6.61 -11.77
N ASN A 42 -25.54 6.06 -10.91
CA ASN A 42 -24.09 6.00 -11.00
C ASN A 42 -23.54 5.77 -12.42
N GLU A 43 -22.70 6.68 -12.90
CA GLU A 43 -21.83 6.48 -14.06
C GLU A 43 -20.38 6.72 -13.65
N ILE A 44 -19.48 5.88 -14.12
CA ILE A 44 -18.09 5.90 -13.69
C ILE A 44 -17.12 6.15 -14.83
N TYR A 45 -16.18 7.09 -14.60
CA TYR A 45 -15.36 7.71 -15.63
C TYR A 45 -13.87 7.67 -15.25
N GLU A 46 -13.00 7.44 -16.23
CA GLU A 46 -11.55 7.32 -16.03
C GLU A 46 -10.81 8.56 -16.57
N LEU A 47 -9.77 9.03 -15.87
CA LEU A 47 -8.78 9.99 -16.38
C LEU A 47 -7.43 9.32 -16.25
N LYS A 48 -6.83 9.02 -17.39
CA LYS A 48 -5.40 8.73 -17.47
C LYS A 48 -4.69 9.89 -18.13
N LYS A 49 -3.72 10.47 -17.44
CA LYS A 49 -2.58 11.15 -18.08
C LYS A 49 -1.47 11.51 -17.09
N GLY A 50 -0.35 10.78 -17.10
CA GLY A 50 0.92 11.33 -16.61
C GLY A 50 1.96 10.36 -16.07
N ILE A 51 2.40 9.36 -16.85
CA ILE A 51 3.68 8.65 -16.59
C ILE A 51 4.84 9.57 -17.01
N ASN A 52 5.89 9.68 -16.20
CA ASN A 52 7.21 10.11 -16.68
C ASN A 52 7.71 9.04 -17.64
N GLN A 53 7.49 9.29 -18.93
CA GLN A 53 7.89 8.47 -20.08
C GLN A 53 7.21 7.09 -20.22
N TYR A 54 6.40 7.01 -21.28
CA TYR A 54 5.82 5.83 -21.93
C TYR A 54 4.62 5.13 -21.26
N GLY A 55 3.43 5.39 -21.79
CA GLY A 55 2.35 4.40 -21.85
C GLY A 55 1.00 4.90 -21.34
N THR A 56 -0.04 4.74 -22.15
CA THR A 56 -1.45 4.94 -21.79
C THR A 56 -2.10 3.58 -21.61
N CYS A 57 -2.90 3.34 -20.56
CA CYS A 57 -3.70 2.10 -20.49
C CYS A 57 -4.93 2.24 -19.60
N THR A 58 -6.14 2.32 -20.12
CA THR A 58 -7.43 2.33 -19.37
C THR A 58 -7.63 1.15 -18.42
N SER A 59 -8.09 1.34 -17.18
CA SER A 59 -8.79 0.31 -16.37
C SER A 59 -9.61 0.84 -15.18
N TRP A 60 -10.81 0.26 -15.03
CA TRP A 60 -11.56 0.13 -13.78
C TRP A 60 -11.00 -1.06 -12.97
N GLY A 61 -10.70 -0.85 -11.68
CA GLY A 61 -10.23 -1.90 -10.77
C GLY A 61 -10.04 -1.37 -9.35
N ILE A 62 -10.42 -2.17 -8.35
CA ILE A 62 -10.17 -1.93 -6.93
C ILE A 62 -8.65 -1.92 -6.73
N ILE A 63 -8.13 -0.82 -6.20
CA ILE A 63 -6.71 -0.56 -6.01
C ILE A 63 -6.23 -1.33 -4.78
N GLU A 64 -5.60 -2.48 -5.00
CA GLU A 64 -5.03 -3.29 -3.93
C GLU A 64 -3.76 -4.00 -4.41
N ASN A 65 -2.61 -3.30 -4.43
CA ASN A 65 -1.30 -3.95 -4.45
C ASN A 65 -0.41 -3.48 -3.29
N CYS A 66 0.59 -4.30 -2.96
CA CYS A 66 1.45 -4.16 -1.79
C CYS A 66 2.65 -3.22 -1.99
N GLU A 67 2.57 -2.25 -2.91
CA GLU A 67 3.53 -1.13 -3.05
C GLU A 67 2.83 0.22 -3.13
N GLU A 68 1.54 0.25 -2.80
CA GLU A 68 0.63 1.33 -3.13
C GLU A 68 0.03 1.99 -1.88
N ILE A 69 0.00 3.32 -1.87
CA ILE A 69 -0.85 4.08 -0.95
C ILE A 69 -2.12 4.46 -1.70
N SER A 70 -3.27 4.00 -1.18
CA SER A 70 -4.59 4.42 -1.65
C SER A 70 -5.28 5.38 -0.70
N MET A 71 -5.84 6.47 -1.22
CA MET A 71 -6.61 7.43 -0.43
C MET A 71 -7.89 7.82 -1.16
N THR A 72 -9.00 7.73 -0.44
CA THR A 72 -10.33 8.14 -0.91
C THR A 72 -10.60 9.58 -0.49
N LEU A 73 -10.81 10.47 -1.45
CA LEU A 73 -11.32 11.83 -1.21
C LEU A 73 -12.85 11.79 -1.33
N ASN A 74 -13.54 12.05 -0.22
CA ASN A 74 -14.99 12.22 -0.19
C ASN A 74 -15.32 13.71 -0.04
N THR A 75 -16.18 14.24 -0.91
CA THR A 75 -16.70 15.61 -0.83
C THR A 75 -17.96 15.73 0.04
N GLU A 76 -18.32 14.70 0.82
CA GLU A 76 -19.61 14.59 1.54
C GLU A 76 -19.66 15.30 2.91
N ASP A 77 -18.68 16.13 3.28
CA ASP A 77 -18.69 16.84 4.56
C ASP A 77 -19.72 18.01 4.55
N SER A 78 -20.99 17.67 4.77
CA SER A 78 -22.13 18.59 4.92
C SER A 78 -22.03 19.57 6.11
N SER A 79 -20.97 19.48 6.92
CA SER A 79 -20.63 20.49 7.93
C SER A 79 -20.05 21.79 7.34
N CYS A 80 -19.64 21.80 6.07
CA CYS A 80 -18.93 22.93 5.44
C CYS A 80 -19.84 24.10 4.98
N VAL A 81 -21.12 24.15 5.38
CA VAL A 81 -22.08 25.15 4.86
C VAL A 81 -22.39 26.31 5.83
N LYS A 82 -21.82 26.38 7.03
CA LYS A 82 -22.12 27.49 7.96
C LYS A 82 -20.89 28.24 8.44
N SER A 83 -20.58 29.34 7.73
CA SER A 83 -20.61 30.71 8.26
C SER A 83 -19.60 31.59 7.52
N TYR A 84 -20.05 32.63 6.82
CA TYR A 84 -19.32 33.90 6.67
C TYR A 84 -20.30 34.95 6.10
N GLU A 85 -20.83 35.80 6.97
CA GLU A 85 -21.42 37.10 6.59
C GLU A 85 -20.31 38.16 6.68
N GLU A 86 -20.00 38.81 5.57
CA GLU A 86 -19.04 39.91 5.51
C GLU A 86 -19.66 41.22 6.03
N LYS A 87 -18.92 41.92 6.91
CA LYS A 87 -19.06 43.37 7.06
C LYS A 87 -18.19 44.05 6.00
N SER A 88 -18.85 44.67 5.05
CA SER A 88 -18.26 45.56 4.04
C SER A 88 -17.67 46.82 4.67
N ASP A 89 -16.53 47.30 4.16
CA ASP A 89 -16.36 48.73 3.95
C ASP A 89 -15.46 49.05 2.73
N LYS A 90 -16.12 49.72 1.80
CA LYS A 90 -15.77 50.47 0.58
C LYS A 90 -14.30 50.83 0.32
N LEU A 91 -13.91 50.64 -0.94
CA LEU A 91 -13.29 51.70 -1.77
C LEU A 91 -13.52 51.41 -3.27
N GLU A 92 -14.34 52.26 -3.87
CA GLU A 92 -14.67 52.32 -5.30
C GLU A 92 -13.45 52.80 -6.12
N HIS A 93 -13.18 52.17 -7.27
CA HIS A 93 -13.33 52.77 -8.61
C HIS A 93 -12.80 51.83 -9.71
N GLY A 94 -13.75 51.21 -10.45
CA GLY A 94 -13.69 51.03 -11.90
C GLY A 94 -12.85 49.90 -12.50
N ILE A 95 -13.48 48.72 -12.68
CA ILE A 95 -13.47 47.91 -13.92
C ILE A 95 -14.72 46.99 -13.88
N LYS A 96 -15.36 46.84 -15.05
CA LYS A 96 -16.65 46.18 -15.33
C LYS A 96 -16.90 44.86 -14.58
N GLU A 97 -18.06 44.80 -13.92
CA GLU A 97 -18.71 43.57 -13.45
C GLU A 97 -19.07 42.64 -14.64
N GLN A 98 -18.48 41.46 -14.64
CA GLN A 98 -19.20 40.23 -14.98
C GLN A 98 -19.23 39.38 -13.71
N GLU A 99 -20.25 39.60 -12.88
CA GLU A 99 -20.68 38.71 -11.82
C GLU A 99 -21.24 37.41 -12.43
N VAL A 100 -20.40 36.44 -12.75
CA VAL A 100 -20.83 35.04 -12.86
C VAL A 100 -19.59 34.16 -12.66
N ASN A 101 -19.48 33.44 -11.54
CA ASN A 101 -18.87 32.08 -11.46
C ASN A 101 -18.74 31.52 -10.04
N SER A 102 -18.85 32.32 -8.98
CA SER A 102 -18.77 31.81 -7.58
C SER A 102 -20.07 31.18 -7.09
N ILE A 103 -21.22 31.70 -7.53
CA ILE A 103 -22.55 31.16 -7.16
C ILE A 103 -22.85 29.85 -7.89
N THR A 104 -22.37 29.69 -9.13
CA THR A 104 -22.56 28.47 -9.93
C THR A 104 -21.73 27.30 -9.40
N HIS A 105 -20.47 27.50 -9.04
CA HIS A 105 -19.61 26.44 -8.47
C HIS A 105 -20.17 25.88 -7.16
N LYS A 106 -20.73 26.75 -6.29
CA LYS A 106 -21.35 26.35 -5.02
C LYS A 106 -22.59 25.47 -5.26
N LYS A 107 -23.41 25.81 -6.26
CA LYS A 107 -24.63 25.07 -6.61
C LYS A 107 -24.35 23.70 -7.25
N TYR A 108 -23.23 23.54 -7.98
CA TYR A 108 -22.86 22.26 -8.61
C TYR A 108 -22.26 21.23 -7.65
N LEU A 109 -21.66 21.65 -6.53
CA LEU A 109 -21.12 20.74 -5.51
C LEU A 109 -22.22 20.13 -4.62
N GLU A 110 -23.40 20.76 -4.54
CA GLU A 110 -24.55 20.24 -3.78
C GLU A 110 -25.28 19.07 -4.48
N GLU A 111 -25.08 18.85 -5.78
CA GLU A 111 -25.80 17.84 -6.58
C GLU A 111 -24.97 16.59 -6.94
N TYR A 112 -23.65 16.60 -6.74
CA TYR A 112 -22.74 15.51 -7.16
C TYR A 112 -21.66 15.23 -6.11
N SER A 113 -21.44 13.96 -5.77
CA SER A 113 -20.24 13.52 -5.05
C SER A 113 -19.20 12.99 -6.03
N VAL A 114 -17.94 13.40 -5.83
CA VAL A 114 -16.79 12.83 -6.57
C VAL A 114 -15.93 12.07 -5.57
N VAL A 115 -15.86 10.76 -5.77
CA VAL A 115 -14.96 9.89 -5.02
C VAL A 115 -13.69 9.74 -5.83
N THR A 116 -12.59 10.31 -5.36
CA THR A 116 -11.28 10.16 -6.02
C THR A 116 -10.44 9.16 -5.24
N VAL A 117 -9.85 8.19 -5.93
CA VAL A 117 -8.87 7.27 -5.38
C VAL A 117 -7.51 7.54 -6.02
N LEU A 118 -6.56 7.96 -5.20
CA LEU A 118 -5.17 8.11 -5.60
C LEU A 118 -4.42 6.81 -5.34
N LYS A 119 -3.49 6.45 -6.23
CA LYS A 119 -2.56 5.35 -6.06
C LYS A 119 -1.16 5.88 -6.24
N ILE A 120 -0.31 5.73 -5.24
CA ILE A 120 1.12 6.07 -5.32
C ILE A 120 1.92 4.77 -5.23
N SER A 121 2.68 4.41 -6.27
CA SER A 121 3.47 3.15 -6.32
C SER A 121 4.97 3.40 -6.18
N ASN A 122 5.76 2.31 -6.12
CA ASN A 122 7.22 2.33 -5.91
C ASN A 122 7.65 2.92 -4.54
N ILE A 123 6.81 2.74 -3.52
CA ILE A 123 7.07 3.24 -2.17
C ILE A 123 7.89 2.21 -1.37
N ASP A 124 8.93 2.65 -0.67
CA ASP A 124 9.73 1.78 0.17
C ASP A 124 8.94 1.24 1.39
N LEU A 125 9.33 0.06 1.85
CA LEU A 125 8.66 -0.67 2.93
C LEU A 125 8.58 0.13 4.24
N ASP A 126 9.63 0.88 4.59
CA ASP A 126 9.66 1.64 5.84
C ASP A 126 8.67 2.81 5.79
N THR A 127 8.59 3.48 4.63
CA THR A 127 7.60 4.54 4.38
C THR A 127 6.18 4.00 4.36
N MET A 128 5.93 2.89 3.65
CA MET A 128 4.62 2.24 3.64
C MET A 128 4.18 1.79 5.03
N LYS A 129 5.08 1.16 5.79
CA LYS A 129 4.82 0.76 7.17
C LYS A 129 4.52 1.97 8.05
N THR A 130 5.24 3.07 7.85
CA THR A 130 4.97 4.32 8.57
C THR A 130 3.61 4.89 8.19
N TYR A 131 3.20 4.87 6.92
CA TYR A 131 1.88 5.29 6.46
C TYR A 131 0.74 4.44 7.08
N ASN A 132 0.87 3.11 7.01
CA ASN A 132 -0.17 2.17 7.41
C ASN A 132 -0.25 1.93 8.92
N GLU A 133 0.88 1.73 9.60
CA GLU A 133 0.92 1.35 11.02
C GLU A 133 1.15 2.55 11.95
N LYS A 134 1.81 3.61 11.46
CA LYS A 134 2.18 4.78 12.25
C LYS A 134 1.70 6.07 11.57
N THR A 135 0.45 6.08 11.13
CA THR A 135 -0.15 7.13 10.29
C THR A 135 0.14 8.55 10.77
N ASN A 136 0.13 8.79 12.09
CA ASN A 136 0.44 10.09 12.68
C ASN A 136 1.88 10.60 12.45
N LEU A 137 2.83 9.70 12.16
CA LEU A 137 4.22 10.01 11.84
C LEU A 137 4.50 10.02 10.33
N SER A 138 3.52 9.72 9.48
CA SER A 138 3.74 9.67 8.03
C SER A 138 3.70 11.06 7.42
N PHE A 139 4.82 11.48 6.80
CA PHE A 139 4.87 12.72 6.04
C PHE A 139 3.95 12.67 4.82
N ILE A 140 3.91 11.54 4.11
CA ILE A 140 3.02 11.34 2.96
C ILE A 140 1.56 11.53 3.38
N LYS A 141 1.14 10.98 4.52
CA LYS A 141 -0.22 11.16 5.01
C LYS A 141 -0.52 12.64 5.29
N LEU A 142 0.36 13.32 6.03
CA LEU A 142 0.19 14.75 6.32
C LEU A 142 0.14 15.59 5.03
N LEU A 143 1.00 15.30 4.07
CA LEU A 143 1.03 15.99 2.78
C LEU A 143 -0.28 15.78 2.02
N LEU A 144 -0.76 14.54 1.93
CA LEU A 144 -2.04 14.23 1.27
C LEU A 144 -3.20 14.92 2.00
N ASP A 145 -3.23 14.87 3.34
CA ASP A 145 -4.25 15.55 4.13
C ASP A 145 -4.22 17.06 3.86
N TYR A 146 -3.05 17.70 3.92
CA TYR A 146 -2.84 19.11 3.61
C TYR A 146 -3.38 19.50 2.22
N MET A 147 -3.22 18.61 1.23
CA MET A 147 -3.73 18.80 -0.13
C MET A 147 -5.23 18.57 -0.28
N SER A 148 -5.84 17.80 0.63
CA SER A 148 -7.21 17.29 0.49
C SER A 148 -8.27 18.16 1.17
N PHE A 149 -7.88 19.11 2.01
CA PHE A 149 -8.82 20.00 2.68
C PHE A 149 -9.40 21.05 1.71
N SER A 150 -10.74 21.11 1.69
CA SER A 150 -11.60 21.77 0.70
C SER A 150 -11.39 23.28 0.50
N ASP A 151 -10.76 23.98 1.44
CA ASP A 151 -10.58 25.43 1.36
C ASP A 151 -9.21 25.84 0.77
N ASN A 152 -8.28 24.89 0.58
CA ASN A 152 -6.90 25.18 0.16
C ASN A 152 -6.52 24.63 -1.23
N TYR A 153 -7.34 23.81 -1.88
CA TYR A 153 -6.92 23.19 -3.15
C TYR A 153 -6.61 24.23 -4.24
N GLU A 154 -7.39 25.31 -4.35
CA GLU A 154 -7.10 26.38 -5.33
C GLU A 154 -5.78 27.10 -5.02
N VAL A 155 -5.44 27.22 -3.73
CA VAL A 155 -4.20 27.83 -3.27
C VAL A 155 -3.02 26.91 -3.60
N VAL A 156 -3.16 25.61 -3.34
CA VAL A 156 -2.18 24.57 -3.68
C VAL A 156 -1.96 24.49 -5.19
N LEU A 157 -3.02 24.53 -6.01
CA LEU A 157 -2.94 24.52 -7.48
C LEU A 157 -2.21 25.75 -8.05
N LYS A 158 -2.20 26.88 -7.32
CA LYS A 158 -1.49 28.11 -7.70
C LYS A 158 -0.03 28.12 -7.22
N MET A 159 0.35 27.22 -6.31
CA MET A 159 1.70 27.13 -5.77
C MET A 159 2.59 26.24 -6.62
N ASN A 160 3.90 26.51 -6.59
CA ASN A 160 4.86 25.55 -7.11
C ASN A 160 5.00 24.37 -6.15
N GLU A 161 5.36 23.21 -6.70
CA GLU A 161 5.46 21.94 -5.96
C GLU A 161 6.43 22.00 -4.76
N LYS A 162 7.54 22.74 -4.89
CA LYS A 162 8.53 22.92 -3.82
C LYS A 162 8.00 23.77 -2.67
N GLU A 163 7.19 24.78 -2.97
CA GLU A 163 6.54 25.62 -1.96
C GLU A 163 5.51 24.82 -1.16
N VAL A 164 4.71 23.98 -1.83
CA VAL A 164 3.76 23.08 -1.17
C VAL A 164 4.50 22.14 -0.22
N LEU A 165 5.56 21.49 -0.71
CA LEU A 165 6.41 20.61 0.08
C LEU A 165 7.04 21.33 1.28
N ARG A 166 7.51 22.57 1.10
CA ARG A 166 8.09 23.38 2.18
C ARG A 166 7.06 23.73 3.26
N LYS A 167 5.82 24.04 2.89
CA LYS A 167 4.74 24.30 3.86
C LYS A 167 4.35 23.03 4.60
N ALA A 168 4.22 21.92 3.88
CA ALA A 168 3.95 20.62 4.49
C ALA A 168 5.05 20.20 5.47
N SER A 169 6.33 20.44 5.15
CA SER A 169 7.44 20.13 6.07
C SER A 169 7.45 21.00 7.32
N GLN A 170 7.07 22.28 7.22
CA GLN A 170 6.88 23.15 8.38
C GLN A 170 5.81 22.61 9.33
N LEU A 171 4.63 22.29 8.79
CA LEU A 171 3.52 21.69 9.56
C LEU A 171 3.92 20.35 10.19
N TYR A 172 4.67 19.53 9.45
CA TYR A 172 5.14 18.24 9.92
C TYR A 172 6.12 18.36 11.07
N VAL A 173 7.11 19.27 10.99
CA VAL A 173 8.09 19.47 12.06
C VAL A 173 7.44 19.93 13.35
N GLU A 174 6.44 20.82 13.29
CA GLU A 174 5.70 21.22 14.49
C GLU A 174 4.83 20.10 15.06
N LYS A 175 4.19 19.29 14.20
CA LYS A 175 3.51 18.07 14.65
C LYS A 175 4.46 17.17 15.42
N ILE A 176 5.69 16.99 14.91
CA ILE A 176 6.73 16.19 15.57
C ILE A 176 7.17 16.81 16.90
N LYS A 177 7.39 18.13 16.96
CA LYS A 177 7.68 18.87 18.20
C LYS A 177 6.59 18.63 19.25
N ASN A 178 5.33 18.79 18.86
CA ASN A 178 4.19 18.60 19.76
C ASN A 178 4.11 17.16 20.30
N ILE A 179 4.31 16.15 19.46
CA ILE A 179 4.35 14.74 19.91
C ILE A 179 5.54 14.53 20.87
N ALA A 180 6.70 15.13 20.58
CA ALA A 180 7.89 15.01 21.44
C ALA A 180 7.68 15.62 22.83
N LEU A 181 6.94 16.73 22.93
CA LEU A 181 6.76 17.48 24.17
C LEU A 181 5.57 17.02 25.02
N ASN A 182 4.49 16.57 24.38
CA ASN A 182 3.23 16.24 25.05
C ASN A 182 2.95 14.72 25.10
N GLY A 183 3.80 13.91 24.47
CA GLY A 183 3.62 12.47 24.34
C GLY A 183 2.62 12.07 23.24
N TYR A 184 2.49 10.77 23.02
CA TYR A 184 1.57 10.24 21.99
C TYR A 184 0.13 10.18 22.52
N ARG A 185 -0.72 11.11 22.08
CA ARG A 185 -2.18 11.05 22.28
C ARG A 185 -2.82 10.64 20.96
N ARG A 186 -3.57 9.53 20.94
CA ARG A 186 -4.24 9.02 19.73
C ARG A 186 -5.27 9.98 19.13
N GLU A 187 -5.71 10.98 19.87
CA GLU A 187 -6.90 11.80 19.56
C GLU A 187 -6.61 13.27 19.25
N GLU A 188 -5.35 13.72 19.23
CA GLU A 188 -5.03 15.10 18.81
C GLU A 188 -4.52 15.09 17.36
N LEU A 189 -5.44 14.87 16.42
CA LEU A 189 -5.27 15.45 15.08
C LEU A 189 -5.27 16.97 15.32
N ILE A 190 -4.17 17.65 15.00
CA ILE A 190 -4.25 19.10 14.82
C ILE A 190 -5.31 19.29 13.74
N ASP A 191 -6.46 19.85 14.10
CA ASP A 191 -7.50 20.14 13.14
C ASP A 191 -6.99 21.27 12.24
N TYR A 192 -6.47 20.89 11.07
CA TYR A 192 -5.95 21.83 10.09
C TYR A 192 -7.03 22.81 9.60
N LYS A 193 -8.32 22.56 9.90
CA LYS A 193 -9.45 23.48 9.61
C LYS A 193 -9.40 24.77 10.46
N GLU A 194 -8.78 24.76 11.65
CA GLU A 194 -8.74 25.95 12.54
C GLU A 194 -7.49 26.85 12.37
N LEU A 195 -6.53 26.44 11.52
CA LEU A 195 -5.28 27.19 11.34
C LEU A 195 -5.47 28.33 10.33
N ASN A 196 -5.62 29.57 10.81
CA ASN A 196 -5.62 30.73 9.94
C ASN A 196 -4.22 30.93 9.32
N GLN A 197 -4.12 31.61 8.16
CA GLN A 197 -2.83 31.98 7.53
C GLN A 197 -1.85 32.69 8.49
N LYS A 198 -2.38 33.35 9.53
CA LYS A 198 -1.61 34.00 10.60
C LYS A 198 -0.98 33.01 11.57
N ASP A 199 -1.63 31.87 11.82
CA ASP A 199 -1.14 30.81 12.69
C ASP A 199 -0.06 29.99 11.96
N ILE A 200 -0.22 29.72 10.66
CA ILE A 200 0.80 29.10 9.80
C ILE A 200 2.11 29.92 9.78
N LEU A 201 2.03 31.25 9.88
CA LEU A 201 3.18 32.16 9.97
C LEU A 201 3.88 32.16 11.34
N ASN A 202 3.19 31.75 12.42
CA ASN A 202 3.76 31.64 13.78
C ASN A 202 4.25 30.21 14.13
N ILE A 203 3.87 29.22 13.31
CA ILE A 203 4.20 27.80 13.46
C ILE A 203 5.67 27.49 13.08
N SER A 204 6.46 28.43 12.54
CA SER A 204 7.71 28.09 11.81
C SER A 204 9.04 28.09 12.57
N SER A 205 9.08 28.32 13.89
CA SER A 205 10.36 28.62 14.57
C SER A 205 11.36 27.45 14.62
N LEU A 206 10.90 26.20 14.77
CA LEU A 206 11.81 25.06 14.92
C LEU A 206 12.51 24.71 13.61
N ILE A 207 11.76 24.54 12.53
CA ILE A 207 12.34 24.19 11.23
C ILE A 207 13.21 25.31 10.67
N GLU A 208 12.87 26.58 10.90
CA GLU A 208 13.73 27.72 10.55
C GLU A 208 15.05 27.68 11.32
N SER A 209 15.01 27.41 12.62
CA SER A 209 16.22 27.25 13.43
C SER A 209 17.08 26.09 12.93
N ILE A 210 16.48 24.94 12.60
CA ILE A 210 17.19 23.78 12.05
C ILE A 210 17.80 24.11 10.69
N ASP A 211 17.05 24.78 9.81
CA ASP A 211 17.53 25.24 8.50
C ASP A 211 18.74 26.17 8.67
N ASP A 212 18.66 27.16 9.54
CA ASP A 212 19.74 28.12 9.80
C ASP A 212 20.99 27.41 10.34
N ILE A 213 20.82 26.47 11.27
CA ILE A 213 21.89 25.62 11.77
C ILE A 213 22.51 24.81 10.62
N SER A 214 21.70 24.18 9.78
CA SER A 214 22.17 23.36 8.65
C SER A 214 22.87 24.18 7.55
N ASN A 215 22.54 25.45 7.39
CA ASN A 215 23.16 26.33 6.38
C ASN A 215 24.45 27.00 6.87
N SER A 216 24.68 27.01 8.18
CA SER A 216 25.82 27.70 8.78
C SER A 216 27.10 26.85 8.81
N VAL A 217 28.17 27.41 8.25
CA VAL A 217 29.53 26.86 8.41
C VAL A 217 30.15 27.37 9.71
N TYR A 218 30.86 26.49 10.41
CA TYR A 218 31.65 26.86 11.60
C TYR A 218 33.09 26.41 11.38
N GLU A 219 34.05 27.34 11.47
CA GLU A 219 35.47 27.07 11.17
C GLU A 219 35.67 26.37 9.81
N SER A 220 34.88 26.75 8.81
CA SER A 220 34.86 26.17 7.46
C SER A 220 34.50 24.67 7.40
N LYS A 221 33.94 24.10 8.47
CA LYS A 221 33.46 22.71 8.52
C LYS A 221 31.96 22.62 8.32
N ASN A 222 31.56 21.57 7.61
CA ASN A 222 30.16 21.24 7.34
C ASN A 222 29.42 20.89 8.65
N PRO A 223 28.13 21.23 8.78
CA PRO A 223 27.32 20.89 9.95
C PRO A 223 27.03 19.40 10.00
N PHE A 224 27.69 18.72 10.92
CA PHE A 224 27.41 17.34 11.32
C PHE A 224 27.11 17.29 12.82
N GLY A 225 26.27 16.35 13.23
CA GLY A 225 25.91 16.15 14.63
C GLY A 225 24.43 15.86 14.82
N ASN A 226 24.01 15.74 16.07
CA ASN A 226 22.68 15.27 16.43
C ASN A 226 22.02 16.20 17.45
N ILE A 227 20.74 16.50 17.23
CA ILE A 227 19.86 17.15 18.19
C ILE A 227 18.72 16.19 18.51
N VAL A 228 18.29 16.14 19.76
CA VAL A 228 17.15 15.34 20.20
C VAL A 228 16.11 16.22 20.88
N LEU A 229 14.87 16.08 20.41
CA LEU A 229 13.69 16.76 20.93
C LEU A 229 13.15 15.99 22.13
N LEU A 230 13.08 16.67 23.26
CA LEU A 230 12.60 16.10 24.51
C LEU A 230 12.00 17.20 25.41
N ASN A 231 10.91 16.88 26.13
CA ASN A 231 10.48 17.71 27.24
C ASN A 231 11.49 17.62 28.40
N GLU A 232 11.80 18.74 29.05
CA GLU A 232 12.75 18.77 30.18
C GLU A 232 12.37 17.79 31.30
N LYS A 233 11.06 17.61 31.51
CA LYS A 233 10.50 16.72 32.55
C LYS A 233 10.76 15.24 32.27
N ASP A 234 11.00 14.87 31.01
CA ASP A 234 11.13 13.49 30.56
C ASP A 234 12.59 13.04 30.43
N ASN A 235 13.51 13.64 31.22
CA ASN A 235 14.95 13.42 31.10
C ASN A 235 15.49 12.15 31.77
N SER A 236 14.62 11.24 32.24
CA SER A 236 14.97 10.07 33.06
C SER A 236 15.92 9.07 32.38
N GLY A 237 15.91 9.02 31.04
CA GLY A 237 16.83 8.21 30.24
C GLY A 237 18.05 8.94 29.70
N ILE A 238 18.23 10.22 30.01
CA ILE A 238 19.36 11.00 29.50
C ILE A 238 20.53 10.96 30.49
N LYS A 239 21.68 10.49 30.02
CA LYS A 239 22.95 10.64 30.72
C LYS A 239 23.65 11.89 30.21
N TYR A 240 23.43 13.01 30.89
CA TYR A 240 24.09 14.27 30.54
C TYR A 240 25.61 14.16 30.75
N ILE A 241 26.35 14.47 29.70
CA ILE A 241 27.80 14.73 29.78
C ILE A 241 28.00 16.18 30.22
N LEU A 242 27.19 17.08 29.67
CA LEU A 242 27.16 18.49 30.02
C LEU A 242 25.70 18.89 30.20
N LYS A 243 25.31 19.26 31.41
CA LYS A 243 24.00 19.89 31.67
C LYS A 243 24.22 21.39 31.85
N PHE A 244 23.51 22.19 31.08
CA PHE A 244 23.59 23.64 31.20
C PHE A 244 22.77 24.10 32.43
N LYS A 245 23.26 25.14 33.10
CA LYS A 245 22.59 25.72 34.27
C LYS A 245 21.41 26.57 33.77
N ASP A 246 20.22 26.47 34.36
CA ASP A 246 19.07 27.23 33.89
C ASP A 246 18.25 27.97 34.97
N ASN A 247 17.84 29.18 34.58
CA ASN A 247 16.50 29.79 34.76
C ASN A 247 16.43 31.24 34.23
N GLU A 248 17.55 31.97 34.11
CA GLU A 248 17.53 33.40 33.70
C GLU A 248 17.97 33.68 32.24
N ASN A 249 18.80 32.82 31.62
CA ASN A 249 19.29 33.04 30.25
C ASN A 249 19.64 31.71 29.52
N PRO A 250 18.63 30.90 29.15
CA PRO A 250 18.84 29.64 28.45
C PRO A 250 19.49 29.85 27.08
N ILE A 251 20.26 28.86 26.62
CA ILE A 251 20.79 28.86 25.25
C ILE A 251 19.62 28.54 24.30
N LYS A 252 19.18 29.54 23.56
CA LYS A 252 18.12 29.41 22.56
C LYS A 252 18.62 28.63 21.33
N LEU A 253 17.75 27.80 20.75
CA LEU A 253 18.03 27.09 19.50
C LEU A 253 18.28 28.04 18.33
N THR A 254 17.70 29.24 18.36
CA THR A 254 17.91 30.31 17.40
C THR A 254 19.31 30.95 17.47
N ASP A 255 20.12 30.70 18.51
CA ASP A 255 21.52 31.12 18.55
C ASP A 255 22.40 30.14 17.74
N THR A 256 22.22 30.19 16.41
CA THR A 256 22.86 29.31 15.43
C THR A 256 24.37 29.17 15.65
N LYS A 257 25.06 30.25 16.03
CA LYS A 257 26.51 30.25 16.27
C LYS A 257 26.87 29.43 17.49
N ARG A 258 26.13 29.54 18.61
CA ARG A 258 26.36 28.70 19.79
C ARG A 258 25.97 27.26 19.53
N VAL A 259 24.82 27.00 18.89
CA VAL A 259 24.39 25.63 18.58
C VAL A 259 25.40 24.91 17.69
N ARG A 260 25.96 25.58 16.68
CA ARG A 260 27.02 24.99 15.83
C ARG A 260 28.27 24.59 16.61
N LYS A 261 28.70 25.39 17.58
CA LYS A 261 29.83 25.02 18.45
C LYS A 261 29.55 23.75 19.25
N LEU A 262 28.32 23.62 19.75
CA LEU A 262 27.90 22.42 20.48
C LEU A 262 27.78 21.20 19.57
N LEU A 263 27.31 21.38 18.33
CA LEU A 263 27.16 20.28 17.36
C LEU A 263 28.49 19.60 17.04
N GLU A 264 29.61 20.33 17.05
CA GLU A 264 30.95 19.76 16.85
C GLU A 264 31.31 18.66 17.86
N ILE A 265 30.70 18.68 19.05
CA ILE A 265 30.88 17.64 20.08
C ILE A 265 30.13 16.36 19.72
N THR A 266 29.00 16.48 19.03
CA THR A 266 28.08 15.37 18.71
C THR A 266 28.32 14.70 17.36
N LYS A 267 29.32 15.14 16.59
CA LYS A 267 29.50 14.72 15.19
C LYS A 267 30.03 13.30 14.99
N GLU A 268 30.89 12.82 15.88
CA GLU A 268 31.58 11.52 15.73
C GLU A 268 30.81 10.37 16.40
N ASN A 269 29.94 10.68 17.37
CA ASN A 269 29.19 9.67 18.13
C ASN A 269 27.69 9.84 17.87
N GLU A 270 27.07 8.82 17.28
CA GLU A 270 25.65 8.84 16.92
C GLU A 270 24.70 8.78 18.11
N ASP A 271 25.16 8.32 19.28
CA ASP A 271 24.39 8.24 20.52
C ASP A 271 24.45 9.53 21.34
N LEU A 272 25.39 10.42 21.01
CA LEU A 272 25.56 11.71 21.66
C LEU A 272 24.77 12.79 20.92
N ALA A 273 23.92 13.52 21.65
CA ALA A 273 23.09 14.56 21.07
C ALA A 273 22.99 15.80 21.97
N ILE A 274 22.71 16.94 21.34
CA ILE A 274 22.21 18.13 22.03
C ILE A 274 20.75 17.86 22.42
N ILE A 275 20.39 18.13 23.68
CA ILE A 275 19.05 17.90 24.21
C ILE A 275 18.31 19.23 24.28
N THR A 276 17.12 19.29 23.67
CA THR A 276 16.32 20.52 23.58
C THR A 276 14.82 20.23 23.55
N ASN A 277 13.99 21.16 23.99
CA ASN A 277 12.53 21.15 23.77
C ASN A 277 12.12 21.77 22.42
N GLY A 278 13.08 22.14 21.56
CA GLY A 278 12.84 22.85 20.31
C GLY A 278 12.93 24.38 20.43
N GLU A 279 13.16 24.91 21.64
CA GLU A 279 13.37 26.35 21.88
C GLU A 279 14.63 26.58 22.72
N ASP A 280 14.78 25.85 23.82
CA ASP A 280 15.86 25.94 24.78
C ASP A 280 16.71 24.67 24.78
N ILE A 281 18.03 24.84 24.93
CA ILE A 281 18.99 23.74 25.00
C ILE A 281 19.35 23.45 26.45
N PHE A 282 19.06 22.23 26.90
CA PHE A 282 19.30 21.79 28.28
C PHE A 282 20.71 21.25 28.51
N GLY A 283 21.36 20.75 27.45
CA GLY A 283 22.67 20.14 27.56
C GLY A 283 23.04 19.23 26.40
N ILE A 284 24.09 18.44 26.61
CA ILE A 284 24.57 17.39 25.72
C ILE A 284 24.60 16.09 26.51
N GLY A 285 24.01 15.02 25.96
CA GLY A 285 23.89 13.75 26.65
C GLY A 285 23.72 12.54 25.74
N GLU A 286 23.99 11.37 26.33
CA GLU A 286 23.72 10.06 25.74
C GLU A 286 22.29 9.63 26.09
N ILE A 287 21.57 9.05 25.13
CA ILE A 287 20.16 8.70 25.29
C ILE A 287 20.01 7.20 25.52
N ASN A 288 19.53 6.83 26.69
CA ASN A 288 19.14 5.47 27.00
C ASN A 288 17.63 5.28 26.77
N ILE A 289 17.29 4.93 25.53
CA ILE A 289 15.90 4.74 25.08
C ILE A 289 15.18 3.67 25.92
N ILE A 290 15.90 2.65 26.41
CA ILE A 290 15.31 1.56 27.21
C ILE A 290 14.76 2.06 28.55
N LYS A 291 15.32 3.14 29.10
CA LYS A 291 14.80 3.78 30.32
C LYS A 291 13.61 4.71 30.07
N MET A 292 13.32 5.01 28.81
CA MET A 292 12.27 5.95 28.37
C MET A 292 11.11 5.19 27.72
N GLN A 293 10.67 4.11 28.39
CA GLN A 293 9.67 3.18 27.89
C GLN A 293 8.36 3.94 27.59
N ASN A 294 7.74 3.63 26.45
CA ASN A 294 6.51 4.24 25.92
C ASN A 294 6.63 5.65 25.32
N MET A 295 7.82 6.21 25.17
CA MET A 295 8.03 7.48 24.44
C MET A 295 8.63 7.26 23.05
N ILE A 296 8.21 8.08 22.08
CA ILE A 296 8.86 8.18 20.78
C ILE A 296 9.83 9.36 20.85
N ILE A 297 11.12 9.08 20.71
CA ILE A 297 12.16 10.11 20.77
C ILE A 297 12.48 10.56 19.35
N PHE A 298 12.48 11.86 19.11
CA PHE A 298 12.79 12.41 17.79
C PHE A 298 14.20 12.97 17.76
N LYS A 299 14.97 12.53 16.76
CA LYS A 299 16.35 12.92 16.52
C LYS A 299 16.44 13.64 15.18
N ILE A 300 17.08 14.82 15.20
CA ILE A 300 17.47 15.58 14.02
C ILE A 300 18.96 15.33 13.81
N ALA A 301 19.30 14.60 12.75
CA ALA A 301 20.68 14.28 12.38
C ALA A 301 21.14 15.20 11.25
N PHE A 302 22.11 16.06 11.50
CA PHE A 302 22.72 16.93 10.49
C PHE A 302 23.73 16.12 9.66
N LYS A 303 23.59 16.19 8.34
CA LYS A 303 24.34 15.39 7.35
C LYS A 303 25.20 16.25 6.42
N GLY A 304 25.41 17.51 6.76
CA GLY A 304 26.18 18.48 5.98
C GLY A 304 25.39 19.73 5.66
N ILE A 305 25.96 20.58 4.79
CA ILE A 305 25.36 21.89 4.45
C ILE A 305 23.98 21.67 3.84
N ALA A 306 22.99 22.36 4.41
CA ALA A 306 21.59 22.33 4.01
C ALA A 306 20.96 20.92 4.00
N LYS A 307 21.52 19.97 4.76
CA LYS A 307 21.12 18.55 4.77
C LYS A 307 20.92 18.05 6.19
N TYR A 308 19.72 17.56 6.49
CA TYR A 308 19.42 16.90 7.75
C TYR A 308 18.30 15.86 7.62
N GLU A 309 18.23 14.96 8.58
CA GLU A 309 17.24 13.89 8.66
C GLU A 309 16.49 13.95 9.99
N ILE A 310 15.18 13.79 9.94
CA ILE A 310 14.30 13.62 11.11
C ILE A 310 14.04 12.13 11.27
N LYS A 311 14.35 11.62 12.46
CA LYS A 311 14.28 10.20 12.79
C LYS A 311 13.47 9.98 14.06
N ALA A 312 12.74 8.86 14.11
CA ALA A 312 12.09 8.37 15.32
C ALA A 312 12.85 7.19 15.89
N LEU A 313 13.18 7.27 17.17
CA LEU A 313 13.85 6.24 17.94
C LEU A 313 12.83 5.54 18.85
N ASN A 314 12.81 4.21 18.81
CA ASN A 314 11.94 3.40 19.67
C ASN A 314 12.68 2.14 20.15
N ALA A 315 12.36 1.66 21.35
CA ALA A 315 12.85 0.38 21.88
C ALA A 315 11.77 -0.69 21.74
N LYS A 316 12.08 -1.79 21.05
CA LYS A 316 11.19 -2.95 20.91
C LYS A 316 11.73 -4.13 21.72
N LEU A 317 10.86 -4.80 22.48
CA LEU A 317 11.21 -6.04 23.16
C LEU A 317 11.55 -7.13 22.13
N THR A 318 12.62 -7.87 22.35
CA THR A 318 13.06 -8.99 21.51
C THR A 318 13.27 -10.23 22.34
N ASN A 319 13.03 -11.40 21.72
CA ASN A 319 13.34 -12.70 22.31
C ASN A 319 14.83 -13.06 22.17
N GLU A 320 15.60 -12.26 21.44
CA GLU A 320 17.05 -12.42 21.28
C GLU A 320 17.81 -11.77 22.45
N PHE A 321 18.70 -12.55 23.07
CA PHE A 321 19.58 -12.12 24.14
C PHE A 321 20.87 -11.57 23.53
N LYS A 322 21.19 -10.29 23.76
CA LYS A 322 22.50 -9.72 23.41
C LYS A 322 23.25 -9.31 24.66
N VAL A 323 24.49 -9.78 24.74
CA VAL A 323 25.43 -9.49 25.82
C VAL A 323 26.31 -8.32 25.38
N ILE A 324 26.18 -7.18 26.05
CA ILE A 324 27.05 -6.02 25.83
C ILE A 324 28.20 -6.05 26.85
N LYS A 325 29.44 -5.87 26.38
CA LYS A 325 30.66 -5.82 27.21
C LYS A 325 31.08 -4.36 27.39
N GLU A 326 31.02 -3.83 28.61
CA GLU A 326 31.68 -2.57 28.98
C GLU A 326 33.11 -2.83 29.49
N GLU A 327 33.98 -1.82 29.37
CA GLU A 327 35.45 -1.86 29.56
C GLU A 327 35.97 -2.37 30.92
N LYS A 328 35.08 -2.76 31.86
CA LYS A 328 35.39 -3.49 33.09
C LYS A 328 34.32 -4.56 33.35
N GLU A 329 34.45 -5.69 32.65
CA GLU A 329 33.72 -6.97 32.79
C GLU A 329 32.39 -6.92 33.54
N LYS A 330 31.39 -6.25 32.96
CA LYS A 330 29.98 -6.46 33.28
C LYS A 330 29.23 -6.80 32.02
N TYR A 331 28.41 -7.83 32.12
CA TYR A 331 27.57 -8.35 31.06
C TYR A 331 26.12 -8.06 31.42
N TYR A 332 25.41 -7.35 30.55
CA TYR A 332 23.97 -7.10 30.71
C TYR A 332 23.20 -7.90 29.68
N ASP A 333 22.09 -8.52 30.12
CA ASP A 333 21.09 -9.13 29.26
C ASP A 333 20.13 -8.04 28.75
N VAL A 334 20.26 -7.69 27.46
CA VAL A 334 19.42 -6.67 26.83
C VAL A 334 18.36 -7.31 25.95
N ARG A 335 17.15 -7.44 26.49
CA ARG A 335 15.93 -7.90 25.78
C ARG A 335 15.29 -6.83 24.89
N HIS A 336 15.99 -5.74 24.57
CA HIS A 336 15.44 -4.62 23.81
C HIS A 336 16.32 -4.31 22.60
N LYS A 337 15.72 -4.30 21.41
CA LYS A 337 16.32 -3.80 20.17
C LYS A 337 15.87 -2.36 19.95
N ILE A 338 16.84 -1.46 19.81
CA ILE A 338 16.60 -0.09 19.39
C ILE A 338 16.33 -0.10 17.88
N ILE A 339 15.23 0.54 17.48
CA ILE A 339 14.82 0.73 16.09
C ILE A 339 14.86 2.22 15.81
N GLU A 340 15.68 2.62 14.84
CA GLU A 340 15.72 3.97 14.30
C GLU A 340 14.94 3.96 12.97
N SER A 341 13.87 4.75 12.88
CA SER A 341 13.06 4.92 11.67
C SER A 341 13.30 6.31 11.10
N ASN A 342 13.79 6.38 9.86
CA ASN A 342 13.90 7.64 9.13
C ASN A 342 12.50 8.09 8.70
N LEU A 343 12.12 9.30 9.10
CA LEU A 343 10.78 9.85 8.84
C LEU A 343 10.78 10.85 7.69
N LEU A 344 11.76 11.76 7.66
CA LEU A 344 11.87 12.81 6.65
C LEU A 344 13.33 13.20 6.46
N LYS A 345 13.80 13.27 5.22
CA LYS A 345 15.09 13.86 4.85
C LYS A 345 14.81 15.25 4.28
N ILE A 346 15.62 16.25 4.62
CA ILE A 346 15.52 17.59 4.04
C ILE A 346 16.85 17.94 3.40
N ASN A 347 16.80 18.29 2.12
CA ASN A 347 17.96 18.68 1.32
C ASN A 347 17.66 20.01 0.63
N PHE A 348 18.42 21.06 0.94
CA PHE A 348 18.18 22.42 0.45
C PHE A 348 16.73 22.88 0.65
N LYS A 349 16.18 22.60 1.85
CA LYS A 349 14.79 22.90 2.25
C LYS A 349 13.70 22.13 1.50
N ILE A 350 14.07 21.17 0.65
CA ILE A 350 13.14 20.30 -0.05
C ILE A 350 13.04 18.99 0.74
N PRO A 351 11.85 18.63 1.25
CA PRO A 351 11.65 17.35 1.90
C PRO A 351 11.70 16.20 0.89
N GLN A 352 12.28 15.08 1.34
CA GLN A 352 12.36 13.81 0.64
C GLN A 352 12.00 12.71 1.63
N VAL A 353 11.27 11.70 1.18
CA VAL A 353 10.93 10.52 1.98
C VAL A 353 11.75 9.34 1.50
N ASN A 354 12.32 8.59 2.47
CA ASN A 354 13.23 7.45 2.34
C ASN A 354 13.67 7.09 0.90
N GLU A 355 14.95 7.31 0.62
CA GLU A 355 15.58 6.92 -0.65
C GLU A 355 16.12 5.48 -0.63
N LYS A 356 15.92 4.74 0.49
CA LYS A 356 16.37 3.34 0.64
C LYS A 356 15.44 2.40 -0.13
N ILE A 357 15.49 2.50 -1.44
CA ILE A 357 14.91 1.49 -2.32
C ILE A 357 16.00 0.45 -2.50
N TYR A 358 16.06 -0.46 -1.55
CA TYR A 358 16.74 -1.73 -1.80
C TYR A 358 16.13 -2.85 -1.00
N ASN A 359 15.19 -3.54 -1.64
CA ASN A 359 14.68 -4.79 -1.13
C ASN A 359 15.80 -5.83 -1.23
N ILE A 360 16.42 -6.15 -0.09
CA ILE A 360 17.53 -7.11 -0.03
C ILE A 360 17.13 -8.50 -0.56
N GLN A 361 15.84 -8.84 -0.47
CA GLN A 361 15.28 -10.06 -1.03
C GLN A 361 15.28 -10.02 -2.56
N ARG A 362 15.02 -8.86 -3.18
CA ARG A 362 15.10 -8.71 -4.64
C ARG A 362 16.50 -9.01 -5.16
N VAL A 363 17.53 -8.52 -4.47
CA VAL A 363 18.94 -8.80 -4.76
C VAL A 363 19.23 -10.28 -4.71
N LYS A 364 18.77 -10.90 -3.63
CA LYS A 364 18.95 -12.32 -3.39
C LYS A 364 18.33 -13.09 -4.56
N ASN A 365 17.10 -12.76 -4.94
CA ASN A 365 16.39 -13.36 -6.07
C ASN A 365 17.12 -13.10 -7.40
N ILE A 366 17.67 -11.91 -7.64
CA ILE A 366 18.45 -11.58 -8.86
C ILE A 366 19.74 -12.40 -8.92
N LEU A 367 20.49 -12.49 -7.82
CA LEU A 367 21.70 -13.29 -7.76
C LEU A 367 21.39 -14.79 -7.95
N GLU A 368 20.31 -15.28 -7.34
CA GLU A 368 19.79 -16.64 -7.56
C GLU A 368 19.44 -16.89 -9.02
N GLU A 369 18.70 -15.99 -9.66
CA GLU A 369 18.27 -16.11 -11.05
C GLU A 369 19.45 -16.02 -12.04
N VAL A 370 20.43 -15.14 -11.79
CA VAL A 370 21.56 -14.93 -12.69
C VAL A 370 22.59 -16.05 -12.57
N PHE A 371 22.93 -16.48 -11.34
CA PHE A 371 24.05 -17.39 -11.12
C PHE A 371 23.68 -18.81 -10.69
N TYR A 372 22.49 -19.04 -10.11
CA TYR A 372 22.19 -20.30 -9.41
C TYR A 372 20.98 -21.09 -9.92
N ASN A 373 20.19 -20.56 -10.86
CA ASN A 373 18.93 -21.16 -11.36
C ASN A 373 19.09 -22.56 -12.01
N ASN A 374 20.32 -22.97 -12.38
CA ASN A 374 20.55 -24.19 -13.18
C ASN A 374 21.29 -25.34 -12.46
N ASN A 375 21.53 -25.29 -11.14
CA ASN A 375 22.46 -26.23 -10.48
C ASN A 375 21.88 -26.94 -9.23
N ASP A 376 21.22 -28.09 -9.38
CA ASP A 376 20.57 -28.80 -8.25
C ASP A 376 21.54 -29.42 -7.21
N SER A 377 22.87 -29.42 -7.44
CA SER A 377 23.75 -30.35 -6.71
C SER A 377 24.57 -29.78 -5.53
N ILE A 378 24.46 -28.48 -5.19
CA ILE A 378 25.30 -27.90 -4.10
C ILE A 378 24.55 -26.80 -3.31
N SER A 379 23.55 -27.16 -2.50
CA SER A 379 22.74 -26.19 -1.75
C SER A 379 23.53 -25.37 -0.72
N ASN A 380 24.41 -26.02 0.07
CA ASN A 380 25.08 -25.35 1.19
C ASN A 380 26.15 -24.33 0.76
N ILE A 381 26.91 -24.60 -0.31
CA ILE A 381 27.92 -23.64 -0.82
C ILE A 381 27.23 -22.45 -1.47
N LYS A 382 26.17 -22.68 -2.25
CA LYS A 382 25.35 -21.62 -2.84
C LYS A 382 24.76 -20.71 -1.77
N GLU A 383 24.14 -21.29 -0.75
CA GLU A 383 23.53 -20.52 0.33
C GLU A 383 24.58 -19.70 1.10
N LYS A 384 25.76 -20.26 1.37
CA LYS A 384 26.88 -19.52 1.98
C LYS A 384 27.33 -18.36 1.10
N ALA A 385 27.58 -18.60 -0.19
CA ALA A 385 28.04 -17.58 -1.14
C ALA A 385 27.02 -16.46 -1.30
N LEU A 386 25.75 -16.81 -1.47
CA LEU A 386 24.65 -15.87 -1.60
C LEU A 386 24.49 -15.01 -0.34
N ASN A 387 24.50 -15.62 0.85
CA ASN A 387 24.44 -14.88 2.11
C ASN A 387 25.66 -13.96 2.29
N SER A 388 26.86 -14.41 1.87
CA SER A 388 28.07 -13.59 1.87
C SER A 388 27.95 -12.37 0.96
N LEU A 389 27.57 -12.58 -0.31
CA LEU A 389 27.37 -11.51 -1.29
C LEU A 389 26.30 -10.52 -0.83
N VAL A 390 25.15 -11.01 -0.34
CA VAL A 390 24.10 -10.17 0.22
C VAL A 390 24.60 -9.36 1.41
N GLY A 391 25.40 -9.96 2.30
CA GLY A 391 26.05 -9.26 3.42
C GLY A 391 26.99 -8.15 2.94
N VAL A 392 27.84 -8.45 1.96
CA VAL A 392 28.72 -7.48 1.30
C VAL A 392 27.94 -6.31 0.73
N ILE A 393 26.90 -6.58 -0.05
CA ILE A 393 26.08 -5.57 -0.69
C ILE A 393 25.40 -4.70 0.36
N ASN A 394 24.80 -5.32 1.39
CA ASN A 394 24.17 -4.59 2.48
C ASN A 394 25.15 -3.65 3.20
N ARG A 395 26.40 -4.10 3.42
CA ARG A 395 27.44 -3.23 3.99
C ARG A 395 27.82 -2.12 3.02
N ALA A 396 28.06 -2.41 1.76
CA ALA A 396 28.37 -1.42 0.72
C ALA A 396 27.27 -0.34 0.60
N CYS A 397 25.99 -0.71 0.77
CA CYS A 397 24.85 0.20 0.78
C CYS A 397 24.84 1.18 1.98
N ASN A 398 25.61 0.89 3.03
CA ASN A 398 25.79 1.79 4.18
C ASN A 398 27.02 2.70 4.04
N GLN A 399 27.74 2.64 2.93
CA GLN A 399 28.86 3.52 2.66
C GLN A 399 28.38 4.97 2.44
N LYS A 400 29.09 5.95 3.03
CA LYS A 400 28.76 7.38 2.87
C LYS A 400 29.17 7.94 1.50
N TYR A 401 30.16 7.32 0.88
CA TYR A 401 30.68 7.64 -0.44
C TYR A 401 30.11 6.65 -1.47
N GLY A 402 29.70 7.13 -2.65
CA GLY A 402 29.13 6.24 -3.67
C GLY A 402 30.13 5.16 -4.10
N THR A 403 29.67 3.92 -4.30
CA THR A 403 30.50 2.76 -4.64
C THR A 403 29.84 1.87 -5.70
N ILE A 404 30.61 0.97 -6.31
CA ILE A 404 30.12 -0.01 -7.28
C ILE A 404 30.57 -1.40 -6.84
N VAL A 405 29.65 -2.36 -6.84
CA VAL A 405 29.95 -3.79 -6.63
C VAL A 405 29.67 -4.52 -7.94
N VAL A 406 30.66 -5.23 -8.48
CA VAL A 406 30.53 -6.05 -9.69
C VAL A 406 30.62 -7.51 -9.27
N ILE A 407 29.67 -8.33 -9.75
CA ILE A 407 29.63 -9.77 -9.52
C ILE A 407 29.51 -10.45 -10.88
N THR A 408 30.39 -11.41 -11.17
CA THR A 408 30.35 -12.25 -12.39
C THR A 408 30.69 -13.70 -12.04
N ASN A 409 30.69 -14.61 -13.02
CA ASN A 409 31.22 -15.95 -12.79
C ASN A 409 32.75 -15.94 -12.56
N GLU A 410 33.29 -16.89 -11.80
CA GLU A 410 34.70 -16.99 -11.42
C GLU A 410 35.66 -16.90 -12.62
N SER A 411 35.31 -17.57 -13.72
CA SER A 411 36.10 -17.53 -14.96
C SER A 411 36.11 -16.14 -15.60
N VAL A 412 34.96 -15.45 -15.58
CA VAL A 412 34.82 -14.08 -16.07
C VAL A 412 35.60 -13.13 -15.18
N ALA A 413 35.43 -13.23 -13.85
CA ALA A 413 36.13 -12.40 -12.88
C ALA A 413 37.65 -12.48 -13.06
N ARG A 414 38.23 -13.69 -13.16
CA ARG A 414 39.67 -13.86 -13.41
C ARG A 414 40.11 -13.22 -14.73
N SER A 415 39.36 -13.43 -15.81
CA SER A 415 39.70 -12.88 -17.12
C SER A 415 39.61 -11.35 -17.19
N GLU A 416 38.58 -10.78 -16.56
CA GLU A 416 38.32 -9.34 -16.58
C GLU A 416 39.28 -8.57 -15.66
N VAL A 417 39.62 -9.12 -14.49
CA VAL A 417 40.62 -8.50 -13.62
C VAL A 417 42.01 -8.51 -14.26
N GLU A 418 42.39 -9.58 -14.97
CA GLU A 418 43.66 -9.57 -15.72
C GLU A 418 43.63 -8.57 -16.89
N ARG A 419 42.50 -8.45 -17.60
CA ARG A 419 42.32 -7.45 -18.66
C ARG A 419 42.40 -6.02 -18.13
N LEU A 420 41.78 -5.76 -16.98
CA LEU A 420 41.69 -4.46 -16.31
C LEU A 420 42.82 -4.22 -15.28
N LYS A 421 43.87 -5.04 -15.31
CA LYS A 421 44.99 -5.02 -14.34
C LYS A 421 45.67 -3.66 -14.19
N LYS A 422 45.76 -2.89 -15.28
CA LYS A 422 46.34 -1.53 -15.25
C LYS A 422 45.38 -0.46 -14.73
N GLN A 423 44.12 -0.82 -14.54
CA GLN A 423 43.00 0.05 -14.15
C GLN A 423 42.34 -0.46 -12.87
N SER A 424 43.04 -1.26 -12.08
CA SER A 424 42.56 -1.85 -10.83
C SER A 424 43.71 -2.07 -9.86
N THR A 425 43.37 -2.27 -8.58
CA THR A 425 44.31 -2.81 -7.59
C THR A 425 44.12 -4.32 -7.53
N CYS A 426 45.09 -5.06 -8.04
CA CYS A 426 45.09 -6.52 -7.99
C CYS A 426 45.33 -7.00 -6.56
N ILE A 427 44.51 -7.96 -6.13
CA ILE A 427 44.65 -8.65 -4.86
C ILE A 427 44.71 -10.16 -5.10
N GLU A 428 45.08 -10.92 -4.08
CA GLU A 428 44.88 -12.37 -4.09
C GLU A 428 43.39 -12.69 -3.87
N GLU A 429 42.84 -13.63 -4.65
CA GLU A 429 41.43 -14.00 -4.55
C GLU A 429 41.08 -14.48 -3.14
N SER A 430 40.15 -13.80 -2.47
CA SER A 430 39.89 -14.05 -1.05
C SER A 430 38.45 -13.72 -0.63
N GLU A 431 37.93 -14.47 0.35
CA GLU A 431 36.68 -14.10 1.02
C GLU A 431 36.92 -12.85 1.87
N ILE A 432 36.18 -11.78 1.62
CA ILE A 432 36.27 -10.57 2.43
C ILE A 432 35.24 -10.63 3.56
N ASN A 433 35.71 -10.44 4.79
CA ASN A 433 34.80 -10.28 5.91
C ASN A 433 33.96 -9.00 5.75
N GLU A 434 32.64 -9.13 5.82
CA GLU A 434 31.68 -8.04 5.60
C GLU A 434 31.97 -6.78 6.42
N LYS A 435 32.57 -6.90 7.61
CA LYS A 435 32.90 -5.75 8.47
C LYS A 435 33.95 -4.81 7.87
N TYR A 436 34.75 -5.30 6.91
CA TYR A 436 35.79 -4.52 6.26
C TYR A 436 35.32 -3.85 4.96
N ILE A 437 34.12 -4.17 4.46
CA ILE A 437 33.62 -3.67 3.18
C ILE A 437 33.58 -2.15 3.15
N ASN A 438 33.16 -1.48 4.22
CA ASN A 438 33.14 -0.02 4.29
C ASN A 438 34.52 0.65 4.22
N TYR A 439 35.61 -0.06 4.52
CA TYR A 439 36.96 0.48 4.35
C TYR A 439 37.50 0.25 2.95
N ILE A 440 37.04 -0.82 2.30
CA ILE A 440 37.49 -1.17 0.95
C ILE A 440 36.74 -0.34 -0.08
N THR A 441 35.44 -0.16 0.10
CA THR A 441 34.59 0.65 -0.79
C THR A 441 34.80 2.16 -0.67
N SER A 442 35.66 2.62 0.25
CA SER A 442 36.10 4.03 0.28
C SER A 442 37.15 4.34 -0.77
N ILE A 443 37.70 3.32 -1.44
CA ILE A 443 38.56 3.48 -2.61
C ILE A 443 37.67 3.77 -3.83
N ASP A 444 38.05 4.75 -4.63
CA ASP A 444 37.35 5.08 -5.87
C ASP A 444 37.38 3.92 -6.87
N GLY A 445 36.24 3.67 -7.52
CA GLY A 445 36.06 2.58 -8.47
C GLY A 445 35.16 1.46 -7.94
N ALA A 446 35.19 0.31 -8.61
CA ALA A 446 34.39 -0.85 -8.25
C ALA A 446 35.16 -1.87 -7.42
N ILE A 447 34.45 -2.60 -6.57
CA ILE A 447 34.92 -3.86 -5.98
C ILE A 447 34.39 -5.03 -6.82
N TYR A 448 35.28 -5.97 -7.15
CA TYR A 448 34.98 -7.06 -8.08
C TYR A 448 34.93 -8.39 -7.35
N PHE A 449 33.78 -9.06 -7.42
CA PHE A 449 33.51 -10.37 -6.81
C PHE A 449 33.15 -11.41 -7.88
N ASP A 450 33.32 -12.68 -7.53
CA ASP A 450 32.71 -13.80 -8.25
C ASP A 450 31.40 -14.29 -7.61
N GLU A 451 30.74 -15.25 -8.25
CA GLU A 451 29.51 -15.89 -7.78
C GLU A 451 29.72 -16.78 -6.55
N TYR A 452 30.95 -16.98 -6.07
CA TYR A 452 31.22 -17.69 -4.82
C TYR A 452 31.49 -16.74 -3.65
N GLY A 453 31.48 -15.42 -3.90
CA GLY A 453 31.73 -14.39 -2.90
C GLY A 453 33.21 -14.12 -2.64
N LYS A 454 34.11 -14.57 -3.52
CA LYS A 454 35.53 -14.19 -3.45
C LYS A 454 35.73 -12.86 -4.16
N CYS A 455 36.52 -11.98 -3.56
CA CYS A 455 36.94 -10.73 -4.18
C CYS A 455 38.20 -10.95 -5.01
N HIS A 456 38.21 -10.42 -6.23
CA HIS A 456 39.33 -10.54 -7.18
C HIS A 456 40.11 -9.24 -7.36
N ALA A 457 39.46 -8.07 -7.18
CA ALA A 457 40.10 -6.77 -7.31
C ALA A 457 39.31 -5.66 -6.60
N ILE A 458 40.02 -4.57 -6.26
CA ILE A 458 39.44 -3.37 -5.64
C ILE A 458 39.83 -2.13 -6.45
N GLY A 459 39.01 -1.08 -6.40
CA GLY A 459 39.25 0.16 -7.14
C GLY A 459 39.29 -0.03 -8.65
N VAL A 460 38.45 -0.93 -9.18
CA VAL A 460 38.40 -1.24 -10.61
C VAL A 460 37.70 -0.11 -11.37
N ILE A 461 38.37 0.47 -12.35
CA ILE A 461 37.76 1.43 -13.28
C ILE A 461 37.07 0.63 -14.39
N LEU A 462 35.74 0.67 -14.40
CA LEU A 462 34.94 -0.03 -15.40
C LEU A 462 34.99 0.70 -16.73
N ASP A 463 35.37 -0.02 -17.79
CA ASP A 463 35.37 0.48 -19.16
C ASP A 463 34.08 0.12 -19.90
N GLY A 464 33.95 0.56 -21.15
CA GLY A 464 32.82 0.22 -21.99
C GLY A 464 32.62 1.21 -23.13
N GLN A 465 32.05 0.74 -24.23
CA GLN A 465 31.81 1.57 -25.41
C GLN A 465 30.53 2.38 -25.25
N ALA A 466 30.59 3.66 -25.65
CA ALA A 466 29.39 4.47 -25.79
C ALA A 466 28.54 3.97 -26.96
N SER A 467 27.23 3.89 -26.77
CA SER A 467 26.26 3.57 -27.81
C SER A 467 25.04 4.47 -27.68
N GLN A 468 24.26 4.62 -28.77
CA GLN A 468 23.09 5.50 -28.79
C GLN A 468 22.05 5.15 -27.72
N ASP A 469 21.93 3.86 -27.38
CA ASP A 469 20.90 3.36 -26.46
C ASP A 469 21.40 3.14 -25.02
N VAL A 470 22.63 3.56 -24.68
CA VAL A 470 23.24 3.29 -23.37
C VAL A 470 23.81 4.55 -22.73
N GLY A 471 23.24 4.92 -21.59
CA GLY A 471 23.65 6.04 -20.75
C GLY A 471 22.56 7.08 -20.58
N ASP A 472 22.63 7.81 -19.48
CA ASP A 472 21.70 8.87 -19.11
C ASP A 472 22.50 10.10 -18.63
N ALA A 473 22.37 11.21 -19.36
CA ALA A 473 23.07 12.46 -19.05
C ALA A 473 22.59 13.11 -17.74
N SER A 474 21.40 12.75 -17.26
CA SER A 474 20.88 13.19 -15.96
C SER A 474 21.49 12.42 -14.79
N ARG A 475 22.24 11.34 -15.06
CA ARG A 475 22.82 10.42 -14.07
C ARG A 475 24.34 10.53 -14.02
N GLY A 476 24.92 10.11 -12.90
CA GLY A 476 26.34 10.25 -12.61
C GLY A 476 27.26 9.34 -13.43
N ALA A 477 28.57 9.59 -13.34
CA ALA A 477 29.60 8.80 -14.04
C ALA A 477 29.57 7.31 -13.67
N ARG A 478 29.39 6.98 -12.38
CA ARG A 478 29.30 5.58 -11.89
C ARG A 478 28.19 4.79 -12.58
N TYR A 479 27.00 5.38 -12.68
CA TYR A 479 25.85 4.81 -13.38
C TYR A 479 26.19 4.56 -14.86
N ASN A 480 26.67 5.59 -15.55
CA ASN A 480 26.98 5.50 -16.96
C ASN A 480 28.11 4.50 -17.28
N SER A 481 29.14 4.39 -16.44
CA SER A 481 30.19 3.38 -16.61
C SER A 481 29.67 1.97 -16.39
N ALA A 482 28.87 1.74 -15.33
CA ALA A 482 28.29 0.43 -15.04
C ALA A 482 27.39 -0.07 -16.18
N HIS A 483 26.52 0.77 -16.74
CA HIS A 483 25.64 0.37 -17.86
C HIS A 483 26.42 0.00 -19.13
N LYS A 484 27.47 0.75 -19.47
CA LYS A 484 28.33 0.43 -20.63
C LYS A 484 29.08 -0.88 -20.42
N TYR A 485 29.65 -1.07 -19.22
CA TYR A 485 30.39 -2.27 -18.86
C TYR A 485 29.47 -3.51 -18.89
N PHE A 486 28.30 -3.41 -18.28
CA PHE A 486 27.27 -4.46 -18.33
C PHE A 486 26.88 -4.80 -19.77
N THR A 487 26.63 -3.79 -20.61
CA THR A 487 26.26 -4.00 -22.03
C THR A 487 27.34 -4.79 -22.77
N GLN A 488 28.62 -4.53 -22.49
CA GLN A 488 29.74 -5.27 -23.08
C GLN A 488 29.77 -6.73 -22.60
N LEU A 489 29.67 -6.97 -21.28
CA LEU A 489 29.62 -8.33 -20.73
C LEU A 489 28.41 -9.11 -21.28
N HIS A 490 27.24 -8.48 -21.32
CA HIS A 490 26.02 -9.07 -21.84
C HIS A 490 26.13 -9.45 -23.32
N LYS A 491 26.73 -8.58 -24.17
CA LYS A 491 27.02 -8.90 -25.58
C LYS A 491 27.94 -10.11 -25.73
N ASN A 492 28.88 -10.28 -24.81
CA ASN A 492 29.77 -11.43 -24.75
C ASN A 492 29.13 -12.68 -24.11
N LYS A 493 27.83 -12.63 -23.78
CA LYS A 493 27.09 -13.69 -23.08
C LYS A 493 27.70 -14.05 -21.71
N GLN A 494 28.27 -13.06 -21.04
CA GLN A 494 28.83 -13.20 -19.70
C GLN A 494 27.81 -12.72 -18.68
N GLU A 495 27.42 -13.62 -17.77
CA GLU A 495 26.48 -13.30 -16.70
C GLU A 495 27.12 -12.35 -15.70
N SER A 496 26.37 -11.31 -15.34
CA SER A 496 26.86 -10.26 -14.46
C SER A 496 25.72 -9.55 -13.73
N VAL A 497 26.03 -9.12 -12.51
CA VAL A 497 25.20 -8.24 -11.70
C VAL A 497 26.08 -7.09 -11.22
N ILE A 498 25.68 -5.86 -11.52
CA ILE A 498 26.41 -4.66 -11.09
C ILE A 498 25.49 -3.85 -10.19
N ILE A 499 25.96 -3.52 -9.00
CA ILE A 499 25.21 -2.75 -8.01
C ILE A 499 25.90 -1.41 -7.86
N ILE A 500 25.15 -0.35 -8.10
CA ILE A 500 25.61 1.02 -8.01
C ILE A 500 24.99 1.61 -6.75
N VAL A 501 25.83 2.06 -5.83
CA VAL A 501 25.42 2.80 -4.63
C VAL A 501 25.85 4.25 -4.85
N SER A 502 24.90 5.17 -4.85
CA SER A 502 25.19 6.61 -4.97
C SER A 502 25.53 7.23 -3.62
N GLU A 503 26.07 8.45 -3.64
CA GLU A 503 26.40 9.22 -2.44
C GLU A 503 25.16 9.68 -1.67
N ASP A 504 24.01 9.80 -2.33
CA ASP A 504 22.74 10.11 -1.69
C ASP A 504 22.03 8.88 -1.10
N GLY A 505 22.58 7.67 -1.32
CA GLY A 505 22.08 6.40 -0.77
C GLY A 505 21.14 5.63 -1.71
N MET A 506 20.90 6.13 -2.92
CA MET A 506 20.18 5.41 -3.97
C MET A 506 20.97 4.20 -4.43
N ILE A 507 20.24 3.10 -4.67
CA ILE A 507 20.83 1.86 -5.15
C ILE A 507 20.18 1.50 -6.49
N ASP A 508 21.02 1.17 -7.48
CA ASP A 508 20.60 0.69 -8.79
C ASP A 508 21.26 -0.67 -9.06
N ILE A 509 20.49 -1.60 -9.63
CA ILE A 509 20.98 -2.91 -10.06
C ILE A 509 20.95 -2.95 -11.58
N VAL A 510 22.10 -3.23 -12.19
CA VAL A 510 22.22 -3.51 -13.61
C VAL A 510 22.41 -5.01 -13.78
N SER A 511 21.45 -5.66 -14.43
CA SER A 511 21.47 -7.10 -14.69
C SER A 511 20.62 -7.43 -15.92
N ARG A 512 20.63 -8.71 -16.35
CA ARG A 512 19.74 -9.22 -17.40
C ARG A 512 18.29 -9.46 -16.93
N VAL A 513 18.03 -9.30 -15.64
CA VAL A 513 16.69 -9.44 -15.04
C VAL A 513 16.03 -8.07 -15.10
N MET A 514 14.77 -8.04 -15.52
CA MET A 514 14.00 -6.79 -15.64
C MET A 514 13.91 -6.05 -14.30
N ASN A 515 13.97 -4.72 -14.36
CA ASN A 515 13.73 -3.86 -13.20
C ASN A 515 12.21 -3.71 -12.92
N GLU A 516 11.85 -3.02 -11.83
CA GLU A 516 10.44 -2.88 -11.39
C GLU A 516 9.58 -2.13 -12.41
N ASP A 517 10.11 -1.05 -13.00
CA ASP A 517 9.39 -0.26 -14.00
C ASP A 517 9.16 -1.05 -15.30
N GLU A 518 10.15 -1.83 -15.74
CA GLU A 518 10.04 -2.74 -16.88
C GLU A 518 9.01 -3.83 -16.63
N ILE A 519 9.04 -4.45 -15.45
CA ILE A 519 8.09 -5.47 -15.04
C ILE A 519 6.68 -4.89 -14.99
N LEU A 520 6.50 -3.69 -14.42
CA LEU A 520 5.21 -3.01 -14.35
C LEU A 520 4.65 -2.80 -15.76
N LYS A 521 5.42 -2.21 -16.66
CA LYS A 521 5.02 -1.98 -18.06
C LYS A 521 4.68 -3.27 -18.80
N TYR A 522 5.46 -4.33 -18.57
CA TYR A 522 5.21 -5.62 -19.20
C TYR A 522 3.96 -6.30 -18.62
N SER A 523 3.73 -6.15 -17.32
CA SER A 523 2.54 -6.66 -16.64
C SER A 523 1.26 -5.95 -17.10
N GLU A 524 1.33 -4.65 -17.38
CA GLU A 524 0.22 -3.89 -17.98
C GLU A 524 -0.10 -4.39 -19.39
N ASN A 525 0.92 -4.68 -20.20
CA ASN A 525 0.74 -5.25 -21.54
C ASN A 525 0.08 -6.64 -21.47
N LEU A 526 0.56 -7.50 -20.56
CA LEU A 526 -0.07 -8.80 -20.29
C LEU A 526 -1.53 -8.60 -19.88
N ARG A 527 -1.80 -7.69 -18.92
CA ARG A 527 -3.16 -7.39 -18.45
C ARG A 527 -4.07 -6.97 -19.61
N GLN A 528 -3.61 -6.09 -20.49
CA GLN A 528 -4.38 -5.65 -21.64
C GLN A 528 -4.75 -6.82 -22.56
N LYS A 529 -3.77 -7.68 -22.91
CA LYS A 529 -4.00 -8.86 -23.74
C LYS A 529 -4.93 -9.87 -23.07
N LEU A 530 -4.76 -10.12 -21.77
CA LEU A 530 -5.60 -11.03 -21.00
C LEU A 530 -7.04 -10.52 -20.80
N LYS A 531 -7.26 -9.21 -20.92
CA LYS A 531 -8.61 -8.61 -20.81
C LYS A 531 -9.41 -8.62 -22.11
N GLU A 532 -8.84 -9.08 -23.23
CA GLU A 532 -9.57 -9.16 -24.50
C GLU A 532 -10.83 -10.05 -24.41
N ASP A 533 -11.95 -9.55 -24.94
CA ASP A 533 -13.28 -10.16 -24.80
C ASP A 533 -13.39 -11.59 -25.38
N LYS A 534 -12.44 -12.04 -26.20
CA LYS A 534 -12.45 -13.36 -26.84
C LYS A 534 -11.23 -14.22 -26.53
N ILE A 535 -10.44 -13.87 -25.51
CA ILE A 535 -9.28 -14.68 -25.15
C ILE A 535 -9.71 -16.08 -24.68
N ARG A 536 -9.07 -17.12 -25.23
CA ARG A 536 -9.23 -18.52 -24.81
C ARG A 536 -8.24 -18.87 -23.71
N VAL A 537 -8.57 -19.87 -22.89
CA VAL A 537 -7.72 -20.35 -21.78
C VAL A 537 -6.32 -20.74 -22.29
N GLU A 538 -6.22 -21.49 -23.38
CA GLU A 538 -4.93 -21.90 -23.96
C GLU A 538 -4.05 -20.70 -24.36
N THR A 539 -4.66 -19.65 -24.92
CA THR A 539 -3.96 -18.41 -25.27
C THR A 539 -3.50 -17.68 -24.02
N ALA A 540 -4.35 -17.61 -23.00
CA ALA A 540 -4.00 -17.00 -21.72
C ALA A 540 -2.82 -17.73 -21.05
N ILE A 541 -2.82 -19.07 -21.05
CA ILE A 541 -1.70 -19.87 -20.53
C ILE A 541 -0.41 -19.53 -21.27
N LYS A 542 -0.43 -19.53 -22.61
CA LYS A 542 0.75 -19.18 -23.42
C LYS A 542 1.29 -17.78 -23.10
N LEU A 543 0.41 -16.79 -23.05
CA LEU A 543 0.79 -15.40 -22.72
C LEU A 543 1.40 -15.30 -21.32
N ILE A 544 0.83 -16.00 -20.34
CA ILE A 544 1.35 -16.01 -18.97
C ILE A 544 2.70 -16.74 -18.90
N GLU A 545 2.88 -17.84 -19.64
CA GLU A 545 4.15 -18.56 -19.71
C GLU A 545 5.26 -17.75 -20.40
N GLU A 546 4.95 -17.12 -21.53
CA GLU A 546 5.84 -16.15 -22.21
C GLU A 546 6.24 -15.04 -21.24
N PHE A 547 5.24 -14.44 -20.57
CA PHE A 547 5.48 -13.39 -19.59
C PHE A 547 6.39 -13.85 -18.45
N LYS A 548 6.16 -15.05 -17.89
CA LYS A 548 6.99 -15.62 -16.83
C LYS A 548 8.43 -15.87 -17.27
N ASN A 549 8.62 -16.35 -18.50
CA ASN A 549 9.95 -16.60 -19.06
C ASN A 549 10.76 -15.30 -19.22
N ASP A 550 10.08 -14.19 -19.56
CA ASP A 550 10.73 -12.90 -19.77
C ASP A 550 11.11 -12.21 -18.44
N ILE A 551 10.20 -12.18 -17.46
CA ILE A 551 10.47 -11.50 -16.19
C ILE A 551 11.42 -12.29 -15.28
N LYS A 552 11.41 -13.64 -15.42
CA LYS A 552 12.15 -14.65 -14.62
C LYS A 552 11.81 -14.70 -13.12
N ILE A 553 11.61 -13.55 -12.48
CA ILE A 553 11.28 -13.42 -11.06
C ILE A 553 9.86 -12.90 -10.91
N LEU A 554 8.93 -13.81 -10.59
CA LEU A 554 7.53 -13.47 -10.34
C LEU A 554 7.33 -13.13 -8.86
N ASN A 555 7.05 -11.88 -8.50
CA ASN A 555 6.72 -11.49 -7.13
C ASN A 555 5.23 -11.78 -6.79
N GLN A 556 4.84 -11.54 -5.54
CA GLN A 556 3.49 -11.82 -5.05
C GLN A 556 2.42 -10.95 -5.73
N ASP A 557 2.69 -9.66 -5.96
CA ASP A 557 1.74 -8.73 -6.59
C ASP A 557 1.41 -9.11 -8.04
N ILE A 558 2.40 -9.55 -8.81
CA ILE A 558 2.17 -9.98 -10.19
C ILE A 558 1.37 -11.28 -10.21
N MET A 559 1.61 -12.20 -9.26
CA MET A 559 0.80 -13.41 -9.12
C MET A 559 -0.67 -13.05 -8.82
N PHE A 560 -0.92 -12.14 -7.88
CA PHE A 560 -2.28 -11.66 -7.61
C PHE A 560 -2.91 -10.98 -8.81
N THR A 561 -2.15 -10.16 -9.53
CA THR A 561 -2.63 -9.51 -10.76
C THR A 561 -3.07 -10.52 -11.81
N ILE A 562 -2.27 -11.56 -12.06
CA ILE A 562 -2.64 -12.65 -12.98
C ILE A 562 -3.91 -13.36 -12.48
N ALA A 563 -3.96 -13.68 -11.18
CA ALA A 563 -5.09 -14.37 -10.57
C ALA A 563 -6.40 -13.56 -10.70
N ASP A 564 -6.37 -12.27 -10.38
CA ASP A 564 -7.50 -11.36 -10.45
C ASP A 564 -8.05 -11.23 -11.87
N ILE A 565 -7.15 -11.08 -12.87
CA ILE A 565 -7.56 -11.00 -14.27
C ILE A 565 -8.24 -12.30 -14.70
N CYS A 566 -7.66 -13.46 -14.38
CA CYS A 566 -8.26 -14.75 -14.70
C CYS A 566 -9.60 -14.95 -13.96
N MET A 567 -9.71 -14.47 -12.73
CA MET A 567 -10.95 -14.47 -11.96
C MET A 567 -12.05 -13.64 -12.63
N GLU A 568 -11.72 -12.45 -13.13
CA GLU A 568 -12.62 -11.60 -13.93
C GLU A 568 -13.05 -12.30 -15.23
N GLN A 569 -12.10 -12.93 -15.94
CA GLN A 569 -12.38 -13.67 -17.17
C GLN A 569 -13.33 -14.85 -16.94
N GLY A 570 -13.12 -15.62 -15.87
CA GLY A 570 -14.00 -16.73 -15.50
C GLY A 570 -15.42 -16.30 -15.11
N LYS A 571 -15.56 -15.11 -14.49
CA LYS A 571 -16.84 -14.52 -14.08
C LYS A 571 -17.63 -13.87 -15.22
N ASN A 572 -17.05 -13.63 -16.39
CA ASN A 572 -17.71 -12.85 -17.44
C ASN A 572 -18.91 -13.60 -18.05
N GLU A 573 -20.12 -13.22 -17.64
CA GLU A 573 -21.39 -13.81 -18.07
C GLU A 573 -21.77 -13.48 -19.52
N LYS A 574 -21.20 -12.42 -20.12
CA LYS A 574 -21.52 -11.96 -21.47
C LYS A 574 -20.81 -12.75 -22.58
N LYS A 575 -19.90 -13.65 -22.23
CA LYS A 575 -19.17 -14.48 -23.21
C LYS A 575 -19.96 -15.74 -23.52
N GLU A 576 -20.22 -16.00 -24.80
CA GLU A 576 -20.56 -17.34 -25.33
C GLU A 576 -19.32 -18.25 -25.18
N THR A 577 -19.04 -18.66 -23.94
CA THR A 577 -17.90 -19.51 -23.57
C THR A 577 -18.43 -20.78 -22.95
N THR A 578 -17.75 -21.89 -23.25
CA THR A 578 -18.10 -23.19 -22.68
C THR A 578 -17.87 -23.20 -21.17
N LEU A 579 -18.58 -24.08 -20.46
CA LEU A 579 -18.37 -24.28 -19.02
C LEU A 579 -16.91 -24.68 -18.71
N GLU A 580 -16.29 -25.42 -19.62
CA GLU A 580 -14.90 -25.88 -19.53
C GLU A 580 -13.90 -24.72 -19.67
N GLU A 581 -14.14 -23.78 -20.59
CA GLU A 581 -13.32 -22.56 -20.70
C GLU A 581 -13.41 -21.69 -19.44
N LYS A 582 -14.60 -21.49 -18.89
CA LYS A 582 -14.77 -20.75 -17.63
C LYS A 582 -14.00 -21.41 -16.50
N LYS A 583 -14.14 -22.74 -16.37
CA LYS A 583 -13.42 -23.53 -15.37
C LYS A 583 -11.90 -23.40 -15.51
N GLY A 584 -11.37 -23.43 -16.74
CA GLY A 584 -9.94 -23.26 -16.99
C GLY A 584 -9.37 -21.92 -16.49
N PHE A 585 -10.13 -20.82 -16.62
CA PHE A 585 -9.73 -19.54 -16.02
C PHE A 585 -9.71 -19.57 -14.48
N PHE A 586 -10.66 -20.25 -13.85
CA PHE A 586 -10.66 -20.44 -12.39
C PHE A 586 -9.50 -21.33 -11.93
N GLU A 587 -9.09 -22.34 -12.71
CA GLU A 587 -7.90 -23.16 -12.42
C GLU A 587 -6.62 -22.33 -12.44
N ILE A 588 -6.47 -21.42 -13.41
CA ILE A 588 -5.35 -20.47 -13.45
C ILE A 588 -5.40 -19.52 -12.24
N ALA A 589 -6.56 -18.94 -11.94
CA ALA A 589 -6.73 -18.04 -10.80
C ALA A 589 -6.38 -18.74 -9.47
N GLU A 590 -6.91 -19.94 -9.23
CA GLU A 590 -6.64 -20.74 -8.03
C GLU A 590 -5.15 -21.04 -7.86
N LYS A 591 -4.46 -21.43 -8.96
CA LYS A 591 -3.01 -21.66 -8.95
C LYS A 591 -2.25 -20.43 -8.49
N TYR A 592 -2.50 -19.27 -9.09
CA TYR A 592 -1.74 -18.06 -8.79
C TYR A 592 -2.09 -17.44 -7.45
N TYR A 593 -3.34 -17.49 -7.00
CA TYR A 593 -3.69 -17.12 -5.62
C TYR A 593 -2.96 -18.02 -4.61
N SER A 594 -2.96 -19.34 -4.82
CA SER A 594 -2.27 -20.28 -3.95
C SER A 594 -0.77 -20.03 -3.90
N GLU A 595 -0.11 -19.86 -5.06
CA GLU A 595 1.31 -19.54 -5.14
C GLU A 595 1.62 -18.20 -4.43
N ALA A 596 0.80 -17.17 -4.65
CA ALA A 596 0.96 -15.87 -4.02
C ALA A 596 0.82 -15.94 -2.48
N ILE A 597 -0.21 -16.61 -1.98
CA ILE A 597 -0.52 -16.72 -0.55
C ILE A 597 0.56 -17.52 0.19
N ASN A 598 1.08 -18.59 -0.44
CA ASN A 598 2.11 -19.44 0.15
C ASN A 598 3.53 -18.86 0.02
N LYS A 599 3.71 -17.80 -0.78
CA LYS A 599 4.99 -17.14 -0.93
C LYS A 599 5.33 -16.41 0.36
N ASN A 600 6.29 -16.95 1.11
CA ASN A 600 6.85 -16.33 2.32
C ASN A 600 7.74 -15.13 1.96
N ASP A 601 7.16 -14.08 1.39
CA ASP A 601 7.85 -12.81 1.26
C ASP A 601 7.59 -12.00 2.55
N ILE A 602 8.58 -11.98 3.44
CA ILE A 602 8.51 -11.34 4.77
C ILE A 602 8.13 -9.85 4.65
N ASN A 603 8.30 -9.27 3.45
CA ASN A 603 8.08 -7.89 3.11
C ASN A 603 6.68 -7.56 2.56
N TYR A 604 5.92 -8.55 2.04
CA TYR A 604 4.64 -8.34 1.36
C TYR A 604 3.48 -8.97 2.16
N LYS A 605 3.14 -8.34 3.29
CA LYS A 605 2.36 -9.02 4.34
C LYS A 605 0.90 -8.64 4.48
N ARG A 606 0.24 -8.14 3.44
CA ARG A 606 -1.21 -7.90 3.52
C ARG A 606 -1.96 -8.37 2.29
N ILE A 607 -2.22 -9.68 2.27
CA ILE A 607 -3.27 -10.27 1.44
C ILE A 607 -4.59 -9.60 1.83
N THR A 608 -5.32 -9.07 0.85
CA THR A 608 -6.54 -8.31 1.13
C THR A 608 -7.73 -9.24 1.38
N ALA A 609 -8.76 -8.71 2.04
CA ALA A 609 -10.00 -9.45 2.26
C ALA A 609 -10.63 -9.88 0.92
N ASN A 610 -10.58 -9.00 -0.08
CA ASN A 610 -11.07 -9.30 -1.41
C ASN A 610 -10.25 -10.39 -2.12
N GLN A 611 -8.92 -10.39 -2.00
CA GLN A 611 -8.06 -11.45 -2.55
C GLN A 611 -8.38 -12.81 -1.91
N TYR A 612 -8.57 -12.88 -0.59
CA TYR A 612 -9.04 -14.11 0.07
C TYR A 612 -10.40 -14.56 -0.44
N ASN A 613 -11.35 -13.63 -0.61
CA ASN A 613 -12.67 -13.94 -1.14
C ASN A 613 -12.62 -14.45 -2.60
N CYS A 614 -11.82 -13.81 -3.46
CA CYS A 614 -11.66 -14.27 -4.84
C CYS A 614 -10.98 -15.63 -4.93
N TYR A 615 -9.99 -15.91 -4.07
CA TYR A 615 -9.40 -17.24 -3.96
C TYR A 615 -10.43 -18.29 -3.49
N ALA A 616 -11.24 -17.96 -2.49
CA ALA A 616 -12.30 -18.84 -2.02
C ALA A 616 -13.34 -19.14 -3.11
N LEU A 617 -13.73 -18.14 -3.90
CA LEU A 617 -14.66 -18.31 -5.03
C LEU A 617 -14.06 -19.21 -6.13
N SER A 618 -12.76 -19.10 -6.45
CA SER A 618 -12.14 -20.00 -7.44
C SER A 618 -12.09 -21.44 -6.92
N LEU A 619 -11.77 -21.63 -5.64
CA LEU A 619 -11.83 -22.94 -4.96
C LEU A 619 -13.25 -23.54 -4.99
N GLU A 620 -14.29 -22.73 -4.76
CA GLU A 620 -15.69 -23.14 -4.82
C GLU A 620 -16.07 -23.68 -6.20
N VAL A 621 -15.74 -22.95 -7.27
CA VAL A 621 -16.02 -23.38 -8.65
C VAL A 621 -15.33 -24.71 -8.96
N LEU A 622 -14.13 -24.91 -8.42
CA LEU A 622 -13.36 -26.16 -8.54
C LEU A 622 -13.79 -27.25 -7.55
N ARG A 623 -14.88 -27.03 -6.80
CA ARG A 623 -15.46 -27.95 -5.81
C ARG A 623 -14.51 -28.30 -4.65
N LYS A 624 -13.53 -27.44 -4.37
CA LYS A 624 -12.61 -27.53 -3.21
C LYS A 624 -13.27 -26.88 -1.97
N TYR A 625 -14.48 -27.33 -1.63
CA TYR A 625 -15.38 -26.65 -0.68
C TYR A 625 -14.78 -26.38 0.71
N LYS A 626 -14.07 -27.35 1.30
CA LYS A 626 -13.48 -27.19 2.64
C LYS A 626 -12.44 -26.08 2.69
N TYR A 627 -11.61 -25.97 1.65
CA TYR A 627 -10.63 -24.88 1.52
C TYR A 627 -11.33 -23.55 1.25
N ALA A 628 -12.36 -23.53 0.39
CA ALA A 628 -13.14 -22.31 0.14
C ALA A 628 -13.74 -21.73 1.43
N MET A 629 -14.29 -22.57 2.32
CA MET A 629 -14.82 -22.15 3.63
C MET A 629 -13.75 -21.46 4.50
N GLU A 630 -12.55 -22.04 4.58
CA GLU A 630 -11.43 -21.46 5.33
C GLU A 630 -11.07 -20.06 4.81
N TYR A 631 -11.00 -19.90 3.49
CA TYR A 631 -10.61 -18.64 2.88
C TYR A 631 -11.72 -17.57 2.87
N PHE A 632 -13.00 -17.97 2.79
CA PHE A 632 -14.10 -17.04 3.07
C PHE A 632 -14.06 -16.53 4.51
N GLN A 633 -13.74 -17.40 5.49
CA GLN A 633 -13.56 -16.96 6.88
C GLN A 633 -12.39 -15.98 7.01
N LYS A 634 -11.24 -16.25 6.38
CA LYS A 634 -10.11 -15.31 6.34
C LYS A 634 -10.48 -13.97 5.71
N ALA A 635 -11.31 -13.96 4.67
CA ALA A 635 -11.82 -12.73 4.06
C ALA A 635 -12.67 -11.92 5.05
N ILE A 636 -13.58 -12.57 5.78
CA ILE A 636 -14.40 -11.93 6.83
C ILE A 636 -13.53 -11.35 7.94
N ASP A 637 -12.58 -12.15 8.44
CA ASP A 637 -11.69 -11.75 9.54
C ASP A 637 -10.75 -10.59 9.14
N SER A 638 -10.46 -10.45 7.85
CA SER A 638 -9.56 -9.43 7.30
C SER A 638 -10.29 -8.17 6.79
N SER A 639 -11.62 -8.20 6.70
CA SER A 639 -12.41 -7.10 6.14
C SER A 639 -12.56 -5.93 7.12
N MET A 640 -12.35 -4.71 6.62
CA MET A 640 -12.55 -3.47 7.38
C MET A 640 -13.82 -2.72 6.93
N ASP A 641 -14.39 -3.08 5.78
CA ASP A 641 -15.60 -2.48 5.22
C ASP A 641 -16.83 -3.33 5.57
N GLU A 642 -17.87 -2.69 6.11
CA GLU A 642 -19.08 -3.36 6.56
C GLU A 642 -19.82 -4.04 5.39
N ILE A 643 -19.87 -3.41 4.21
CA ILE A 643 -20.60 -3.94 3.05
C ILE A 643 -19.86 -5.14 2.45
N GLU A 644 -18.55 -5.06 2.31
CA GLU A 644 -17.72 -6.19 1.87
C GLU A 644 -17.83 -7.36 2.83
N ARG A 645 -17.77 -7.09 4.14
CA ARG A 645 -17.96 -8.11 5.16
C ARG A 645 -19.31 -8.81 5.00
N LEU A 646 -20.40 -8.08 4.78
CA LEU A 646 -21.72 -8.68 4.51
C LEU A 646 -21.70 -9.58 3.26
N VAL A 647 -21.03 -9.17 2.18
CA VAL A 647 -20.86 -9.98 0.97
C VAL A 647 -20.09 -11.27 1.26
N TYR A 648 -19.01 -11.19 2.04
CA TYR A 648 -18.18 -12.36 2.35
C TYR A 648 -18.89 -13.32 3.31
N GLU A 649 -19.66 -12.79 4.27
CA GLU A 649 -20.51 -13.59 5.14
C GLU A 649 -21.63 -14.30 4.36
N PHE A 650 -22.22 -13.62 3.36
CA PHE A 650 -23.16 -14.24 2.43
C PHE A 650 -22.51 -15.37 1.63
N ASN A 651 -21.31 -15.15 1.07
CA ASN A 651 -20.57 -16.18 0.34
C ASN A 651 -20.25 -17.39 1.22
N LEU A 652 -19.89 -17.18 2.50
CA LEU A 652 -19.70 -18.26 3.47
C LEU A 652 -21.00 -19.03 3.76
N GLY A 653 -22.15 -18.36 3.79
CA GLY A 653 -23.45 -19.04 3.90
C GLY A 653 -23.78 -19.89 2.67
N ASN A 654 -23.48 -19.38 1.46
CA ASN A 654 -23.70 -20.09 0.20
C ASN A 654 -22.82 -21.32 0.05
N ILE A 655 -21.54 -21.24 0.43
CA ILE A 655 -20.64 -22.38 0.30
C ILE A 655 -21.09 -23.55 1.18
N TYR A 656 -21.71 -23.28 2.35
CA TYR A 656 -22.34 -24.33 3.17
C TYR A 656 -23.50 -24.99 2.43
N LEU A 657 -24.38 -24.22 1.79
CA LEU A 657 -25.48 -24.74 0.97
C LEU A 657 -24.95 -25.57 -0.21
N ASN A 658 -23.96 -25.05 -0.94
CA ASN A 658 -23.37 -25.71 -2.10
C ASN A 658 -22.62 -26.99 -1.72
N TYR A 659 -21.89 -26.99 -0.60
CA TYR A 659 -21.23 -28.19 -0.12
C TYR A 659 -22.24 -29.25 0.32
N GLY A 660 -23.28 -28.86 1.07
CA GLY A 660 -24.38 -29.74 1.43
C GLY A 660 -25.05 -30.40 0.22
N ASN A 661 -25.23 -29.64 -0.88
CA ASN A 661 -25.76 -30.17 -2.13
C ASN A 661 -24.81 -31.14 -2.86
N SER A 662 -23.50 -31.06 -2.59
CA SER A 662 -22.47 -31.90 -3.23
C SER A 662 -22.22 -33.24 -2.51
N ILE A 663 -22.62 -33.33 -1.24
CA ILE A 663 -22.46 -34.53 -0.40
C ILE A 663 -23.37 -35.65 -0.92
N ASP A 664 -22.91 -36.90 -0.82
CA ASP A 664 -23.69 -38.06 -1.27
C ASP A 664 -25.04 -38.11 -0.53
N LYS A 665 -26.11 -38.48 -1.26
CA LYS A 665 -27.44 -38.67 -0.70
C LYS A 665 -27.47 -39.69 0.45
N GLN A 666 -26.51 -40.62 0.49
CA GLN A 666 -26.37 -41.60 1.58
C GLN A 666 -25.88 -40.96 2.89
N GLU A 667 -25.20 -39.81 2.83
CA GLU A 667 -24.65 -39.08 3.98
C GLU A 667 -25.57 -37.93 4.41
N LYS A 668 -26.88 -38.20 4.47
CA LYS A 668 -27.92 -37.19 4.74
C LYS A 668 -27.66 -36.35 6.00
N ILE A 669 -27.16 -36.96 7.07
CA ILE A 669 -26.88 -36.26 8.34
C ILE A 669 -25.80 -35.19 8.16
N GLU A 670 -24.76 -35.47 7.36
CA GLU A 670 -23.68 -34.53 7.11
C GLU A 670 -24.17 -33.37 6.23
N ALA A 671 -24.91 -33.67 5.16
CA ALA A 671 -25.53 -32.67 4.31
C ALA A 671 -26.48 -31.74 5.10
N ASP A 672 -27.34 -32.32 5.94
CA ASP A 672 -28.28 -31.59 6.81
C ASP A 672 -27.55 -30.64 7.78
N ASN A 673 -26.39 -31.03 8.30
CA ASN A 673 -25.57 -30.16 9.16
C ASN A 673 -25.10 -28.90 8.41
N TYR A 674 -24.67 -29.05 7.16
CA TYR A 674 -24.25 -27.91 6.35
C TYR A 674 -25.42 -27.01 5.93
N PHE A 675 -26.58 -27.57 5.59
CA PHE A 675 -27.78 -26.77 5.34
C PHE A 675 -28.20 -25.96 6.59
N ARG A 676 -28.10 -26.55 7.79
CA ARG A 676 -28.37 -25.83 9.05
C ARG A 676 -27.39 -24.68 9.30
N LYS A 677 -26.09 -24.89 9.06
CA LYS A 677 -25.08 -23.82 9.14
C LYS A 677 -25.36 -22.68 8.15
N SER A 678 -25.78 -23.02 6.94
CA SER A 678 -26.20 -22.03 5.93
C SER A 678 -27.38 -21.19 6.43
N ILE A 679 -28.43 -21.85 6.95
CA ILE A 679 -29.61 -21.18 7.52
C ILE A 679 -29.24 -20.27 8.69
N GLU A 680 -28.42 -20.75 9.62
CA GLU A 680 -27.95 -19.97 10.77
C GLU A 680 -27.22 -18.70 10.30
N LYS A 681 -26.30 -18.86 9.35
CA LYS A 681 -25.53 -17.74 8.80
C LYS A 681 -26.42 -16.71 8.12
N PHE A 682 -27.34 -17.14 7.26
CA PHE A 682 -28.26 -16.23 6.57
C PHE A 682 -29.24 -15.55 7.53
N THR A 683 -29.71 -16.26 8.56
CA THR A 683 -30.61 -15.69 9.56
C THR A 683 -29.92 -14.59 10.36
N ASN A 684 -28.70 -14.84 10.83
CA ASN A 684 -27.92 -13.83 11.52
C ASN A 684 -27.69 -12.57 10.67
N LEU A 685 -27.47 -12.72 9.35
CA LEU A 685 -27.30 -11.59 8.42
C LEU A 685 -28.58 -10.79 8.20
N ILE A 686 -29.73 -11.47 8.10
CA ILE A 686 -31.04 -10.82 7.96
C ILE A 686 -31.38 -10.05 9.24
N ASP A 687 -31.17 -10.68 10.41
CA ASP A 687 -31.61 -10.13 11.70
C ASP A 687 -30.69 -9.02 12.22
N ASN A 688 -29.38 -9.05 11.92
CA ASN A 688 -28.39 -8.12 12.51
C ASN A 688 -27.62 -7.27 11.49
N GLY A 689 -27.70 -7.57 10.19
CA GLY A 689 -26.79 -6.99 9.19
C GLY A 689 -27.38 -5.86 8.34
N LEU A 690 -28.70 -5.66 8.36
CA LEU A 690 -29.39 -4.92 7.29
C LEU A 690 -30.52 -3.97 7.76
N ASP A 691 -30.68 -3.74 9.06
CA ASP A 691 -31.72 -2.85 9.58
C ASP A 691 -31.53 -1.39 9.13
N GLY A 692 -32.58 -0.80 8.56
CA GLY A 692 -32.75 0.65 8.42
C GLY A 692 -32.08 1.38 7.23
N VAL A 693 -31.62 0.70 6.18
CA VAL A 693 -30.82 1.36 5.11
C VAL A 693 -31.40 1.23 3.69
N GLU A 694 -31.68 2.36 3.03
CA GLU A 694 -32.06 2.46 1.60
C GLU A 694 -30.86 2.31 0.62
N ASN A 695 -29.91 1.42 0.91
CA ASN A 695 -28.76 1.19 0.02
C ASN A 695 -29.08 0.07 -0.98
N GLN A 696 -29.08 0.40 -2.28
CA GLN A 696 -29.41 -0.55 -3.36
C GLN A 696 -28.55 -1.84 -3.33
N ARG A 697 -27.28 -1.77 -2.90
CA ARG A 697 -26.43 -2.97 -2.74
C ARG A 697 -26.88 -3.84 -1.57
N LYS A 698 -27.24 -3.24 -0.43
CA LYS A 698 -27.79 -3.96 0.73
C LYS A 698 -29.12 -4.64 0.38
N LEU A 699 -29.98 -3.97 -0.40
CA LEU A 699 -31.23 -4.56 -0.92
C LEU A 699 -30.99 -5.76 -1.84
N LEU A 700 -30.01 -5.69 -2.75
CA LEU A 700 -29.63 -6.83 -3.60
C LEU A 700 -29.11 -8.03 -2.79
N ILE A 701 -28.36 -7.77 -1.72
CA ILE A 701 -27.86 -8.82 -0.82
C ILE A 701 -29.02 -9.44 -0.04
N LEU A 702 -29.96 -8.64 0.45
CA LEU A 702 -31.14 -9.11 1.17
C LEU A 702 -32.01 -10.05 0.31
N ASP A 703 -32.25 -9.67 -0.94
CA ASP A 703 -33.04 -10.48 -1.87
C ASP A 703 -32.39 -11.84 -2.14
N ARG A 704 -31.06 -11.85 -2.33
CA ARG A 704 -30.29 -13.09 -2.45
C ARG A 704 -30.35 -13.92 -1.17
N LEU A 705 -30.20 -13.31 -0.01
CA LEU A 705 -30.26 -13.99 1.29
C LEU A 705 -31.58 -14.73 1.47
N LYS A 706 -32.72 -14.07 1.23
CA LYS A 706 -34.05 -14.69 1.33
C LYS A 706 -34.19 -15.86 0.35
N SER A 707 -33.75 -15.69 -0.90
CA SER A 707 -33.76 -16.75 -1.91
C SER A 707 -32.94 -17.97 -1.50
N GLU A 708 -31.69 -17.79 -1.08
CA GLU A 708 -30.78 -18.90 -0.74
C GLU A 708 -31.13 -19.55 0.60
N ARG A 709 -31.64 -18.79 1.58
CA ARG A 709 -32.14 -19.35 2.84
C ARG A 709 -33.40 -20.18 2.63
N GLY A 710 -34.31 -19.74 1.77
CA GLY A 710 -35.48 -20.53 1.34
C GLY A 710 -35.04 -21.87 0.74
N LEU A 711 -34.06 -21.86 -0.16
CA LEU A 711 -33.49 -23.09 -0.74
C LEU A 711 -32.87 -24.00 0.33
N ALA A 712 -32.13 -23.45 1.30
CA ALA A 712 -31.57 -24.23 2.39
C ALA A 712 -32.66 -24.87 3.28
N TYR A 713 -33.77 -24.16 3.54
CA TYR A 713 -34.92 -24.72 4.26
C TYR A 713 -35.59 -25.88 3.51
N GLU A 714 -35.74 -25.78 2.18
CA GLU A 714 -36.27 -26.88 1.36
C GLU A 714 -35.47 -28.16 1.51
N LYS A 715 -34.13 -28.05 1.58
CA LYS A 715 -33.21 -29.19 1.65
C LYS A 715 -33.38 -29.99 2.94
N ILE A 716 -33.74 -29.33 4.04
CA ILE A 716 -34.01 -29.97 5.34
C ILE A 716 -35.51 -30.21 5.62
N GLY A 717 -36.37 -30.02 4.61
CA GLY A 717 -37.81 -30.30 4.71
C GLY A 717 -38.63 -29.25 5.46
N LYS A 718 -38.09 -28.04 5.67
CA LYS A 718 -38.78 -26.90 6.31
C LYS A 718 -39.52 -26.05 5.28
N TYR A 719 -40.52 -26.64 4.62
CA TYR A 719 -41.18 -26.01 3.48
C TYR A 719 -41.99 -24.76 3.85
N ASP A 720 -42.59 -24.72 5.05
CA ASP A 720 -43.32 -23.55 5.53
C ASP A 720 -42.39 -22.32 5.66
N GLU A 721 -41.22 -22.50 6.27
CA GLU A 721 -40.21 -21.43 6.39
C GLU A 721 -39.66 -21.00 5.02
N ALA A 722 -39.44 -21.95 4.11
CA ALA A 722 -39.03 -21.64 2.74
C ALA A 722 -40.08 -20.79 2.01
N ALA A 723 -41.36 -21.14 2.13
CA ALA A 723 -42.46 -20.40 1.51
C ALA A 723 -42.56 -18.97 2.04
N LYS A 724 -42.36 -18.76 3.35
CA LYS A 724 -42.33 -17.41 3.93
C LYS A 724 -41.21 -16.55 3.34
N ASP A 725 -39.99 -17.08 3.21
CA ASP A 725 -38.87 -16.35 2.60
C ASP A 725 -39.15 -15.96 1.13
N TYR A 726 -39.75 -16.86 0.34
CA TYR A 726 -40.13 -16.56 -1.04
C TYR A 726 -41.27 -15.56 -1.15
N ILE A 727 -42.25 -15.61 -0.25
CA ILE A 727 -43.33 -14.63 -0.18
C ILE A 727 -42.77 -13.25 0.18
N GLU A 728 -41.90 -13.16 1.19
CA GLU A 728 -41.22 -11.90 1.55
C GLU A 728 -40.40 -11.34 0.38
N LEU A 729 -39.71 -12.20 -0.37
CA LEU A 729 -38.95 -11.80 -1.56
C LEU A 729 -39.88 -11.29 -2.69
N LEU A 730 -41.01 -11.96 -2.91
CA LEU A 730 -42.02 -11.58 -3.90
C LEU A 730 -42.66 -10.23 -3.59
N LEU A 731 -43.02 -10.04 -2.32
CA LEU A 731 -43.73 -8.85 -1.85
C LEU A 731 -42.80 -7.63 -1.78
N ASP A 732 -41.50 -7.82 -1.54
CA ASP A 732 -40.51 -6.75 -1.41
C ASP A 732 -39.54 -6.65 -2.61
N LEU A 733 -40.04 -6.86 -3.84
CA LEU A 733 -39.30 -6.74 -5.11
C LEU A 733 -38.77 -5.32 -5.39
N LYS A 734 -37.85 -4.82 -4.57
CA LYS A 734 -37.23 -3.50 -4.71
C LYS A 734 -35.99 -3.53 -5.60
N SER A 735 -35.25 -4.64 -5.64
CA SER A 735 -33.95 -4.71 -6.33
C SER A 735 -34.03 -5.03 -7.84
N LYS A 736 -35.18 -5.56 -8.31
CA LYS A 736 -35.39 -6.13 -9.66
C LYS A 736 -34.44 -7.30 -10.02
N LEU A 737 -33.79 -7.93 -9.03
CA LEU A 737 -32.89 -9.06 -9.27
C LEU A 737 -33.63 -10.32 -9.73
N TYR A 738 -34.82 -10.56 -9.17
CA TYR A 738 -35.67 -11.68 -9.52
C TYR A 738 -36.94 -11.18 -10.22
N SER A 739 -37.44 -11.96 -11.19
CA SER A 739 -38.75 -11.70 -11.77
C SER A 739 -39.85 -12.29 -10.88
N LYS A 740 -41.05 -11.72 -10.94
CA LYS A 740 -42.23 -12.22 -10.22
C LYS A 740 -42.53 -13.67 -10.59
N GLU A 741 -42.36 -14.02 -11.85
CA GLU A 741 -42.56 -15.38 -12.38
C GLU A 741 -41.56 -16.36 -11.77
N SER A 742 -40.28 -15.99 -11.67
CA SER A 742 -39.24 -16.85 -11.09
C SER A 742 -39.50 -17.19 -9.62
N ILE A 743 -39.98 -16.22 -8.83
CA ILE A 743 -40.30 -16.46 -7.42
C ILE A 743 -41.59 -17.28 -7.29
N THR A 744 -42.60 -16.98 -8.11
CA THR A 744 -43.85 -17.75 -8.19
C THR A 744 -43.58 -19.22 -8.52
N GLU A 745 -42.64 -19.51 -9.42
CA GLU A 745 -42.22 -20.87 -9.76
C GLU A 745 -41.60 -21.59 -8.55
N LYS A 746 -40.74 -20.92 -7.77
CA LYS A 746 -40.18 -21.48 -6.52
C LYS A 746 -41.27 -21.84 -5.52
N ILE A 747 -42.27 -20.98 -5.32
CA ILE A 747 -43.43 -21.24 -4.45
C ILE A 747 -44.23 -22.44 -4.96
N SER A 748 -44.47 -22.51 -6.27
CA SER A 748 -45.21 -23.60 -6.91
C SER A 748 -44.56 -24.97 -6.67
N LEU A 749 -43.22 -25.06 -6.77
CA LEU A 749 -42.46 -26.30 -6.57
C LEU A 749 -42.64 -26.91 -5.16
N ILE A 750 -42.91 -26.07 -4.16
CA ILE A 750 -43.10 -26.51 -2.76
C ILE A 750 -44.56 -26.48 -2.31
N ALA A 751 -45.48 -25.97 -3.12
CA ALA A 751 -46.87 -25.71 -2.75
C ALA A 751 -47.62 -26.96 -2.24
N ASN A 752 -47.26 -28.16 -2.70
CA ASN A 752 -47.88 -29.41 -2.25
C ASN A 752 -47.29 -29.98 -0.95
N LYS A 753 -46.27 -29.33 -0.38
CA LYS A 753 -45.55 -29.78 0.82
C LYS A 753 -45.69 -28.83 2.02
N ILE A 754 -46.40 -27.72 1.84
CA ILE A 754 -46.62 -26.68 2.86
C ILE A 754 -48.03 -26.76 3.44
N ASP A 755 -48.23 -26.20 4.63
CA ASP A 755 -49.57 -25.91 5.13
C ASP A 755 -50.16 -24.71 4.39
N LYS A 756 -50.89 -24.98 3.31
CA LYS A 756 -51.47 -23.93 2.44
C LYS A 756 -52.33 -22.93 3.20
N LYS A 757 -53.07 -23.36 4.23
CA LYS A 757 -53.92 -22.47 5.02
C LYS A 757 -53.06 -21.48 5.81
N LYS A 758 -52.08 -21.99 6.54
CA LYS A 758 -51.16 -21.17 7.35
C LYS A 758 -50.32 -20.22 6.50
N ILE A 759 -49.87 -20.67 5.32
CA ILE A 759 -49.09 -19.83 4.40
C ILE A 759 -49.98 -18.81 3.69
N TYR A 760 -51.23 -19.14 3.38
CA TYR A 760 -52.21 -18.18 2.87
C TYR A 760 -52.53 -17.08 3.90
N GLU A 761 -52.75 -17.44 5.16
CA GLU A 761 -52.94 -16.50 6.26
C GLU A 761 -51.74 -15.55 6.37
N TYR A 762 -50.52 -16.09 6.41
CA TYR A 762 -49.28 -15.29 6.41
C TYR A 762 -49.18 -14.33 5.21
N PHE A 763 -49.43 -14.82 3.99
CA PHE A 763 -49.40 -14.00 2.77
C PHE A 763 -50.41 -12.84 2.84
N THR A 764 -51.61 -13.11 3.34
CA THR A 764 -52.70 -12.12 3.40
C THR A 764 -52.43 -11.07 4.47
N GLU A 765 -51.98 -11.49 5.65
CA GLU A 765 -51.53 -10.60 6.73
C GLU A 765 -50.41 -9.70 6.23
N ARG A 766 -49.41 -10.28 5.56
CA ARG A 766 -48.24 -9.53 5.13
C ARG A 766 -48.52 -8.52 4.01
N ILE A 767 -49.37 -8.88 3.04
CA ILE A 767 -49.86 -7.94 2.02
C ILE A 767 -50.60 -6.75 2.66
N ALA A 768 -51.43 -7.01 3.67
CA ALA A 768 -52.15 -5.97 4.38
C ALA A 768 -51.21 -5.03 5.14
N GLU A 769 -50.18 -5.57 5.79
CA GLU A 769 -49.17 -4.80 6.51
C GLU A 769 -48.38 -3.85 5.60
N ILE A 770 -48.00 -4.29 4.40
CA ILE A 770 -47.21 -3.48 3.45
C ILE A 770 -48.09 -2.59 2.55
N GLY A 771 -49.42 -2.74 2.59
CA GLY A 771 -50.38 -1.92 1.85
C GLY A 771 -50.37 -2.11 0.32
N LYS A 772 -49.98 -3.29 -0.18
CA LYS A 772 -50.01 -3.59 -1.62
C LYS A 772 -51.38 -4.10 -2.08
N ASP A 773 -51.74 -3.86 -3.34
CA ASP A 773 -52.97 -4.42 -3.90
C ASP A 773 -52.82 -5.94 -4.08
N LYS A 774 -53.69 -6.70 -3.41
CA LYS A 774 -53.73 -8.16 -3.48
C LYS A 774 -53.91 -8.67 -4.92
N ASN A 775 -54.61 -7.91 -5.76
CA ASN A 775 -54.82 -8.27 -7.17
C ASN A 775 -53.53 -8.35 -7.98
N GLU A 776 -52.46 -7.67 -7.55
CA GLU A 776 -51.15 -7.77 -8.20
C GLU A 776 -50.53 -9.17 -8.08
N PHE A 777 -50.99 -10.00 -7.16
CA PHE A 777 -50.40 -11.31 -6.82
C PHE A 777 -51.40 -12.48 -6.99
N GLN A 778 -52.41 -12.33 -7.83
CA GLN A 778 -53.46 -13.34 -8.07
C GLN A 778 -52.92 -14.75 -8.36
N ASP A 779 -51.81 -14.88 -9.11
CA ASP A 779 -51.21 -16.17 -9.42
C ASP A 779 -50.80 -16.95 -8.16
N VAL A 780 -50.21 -16.24 -7.20
CA VAL A 780 -49.77 -16.82 -5.91
C VAL A 780 -50.96 -17.01 -4.97
N GLU A 781 -51.93 -16.10 -5.03
CA GLU A 781 -53.18 -16.25 -4.29
C GLU A 781 -53.90 -17.55 -4.69
N ILE A 782 -54.04 -17.81 -5.99
CA ILE A 782 -54.65 -19.04 -6.54
C ILE A 782 -53.84 -20.28 -6.13
N LEU A 783 -52.51 -20.23 -6.21
CA LEU A 783 -51.64 -21.34 -5.80
C LEU A 783 -51.86 -21.76 -4.34
N LEU A 784 -52.05 -20.77 -3.46
CA LEU A 784 -52.26 -20.95 -2.02
C LEU A 784 -53.73 -21.28 -1.67
N GLN A 785 -54.69 -20.77 -2.45
CA GLN A 785 -56.13 -21.04 -2.30
C GLN A 785 -56.58 -22.37 -2.89
N ASN A 786 -55.82 -22.96 -3.82
CA ASN A 786 -56.02 -24.32 -4.31
C ASN A 786 -55.72 -25.32 -3.19
N ILE A 787 -56.57 -25.31 -2.15
CA ILE A 787 -56.78 -26.37 -1.19
C ILE A 787 -57.11 -27.58 -2.07
N ASN A 788 -56.17 -28.51 -2.23
CA ASN A 788 -56.60 -29.83 -2.64
C ASN A 788 -57.58 -30.27 -1.57
N ASN A 789 -58.81 -30.58 -1.99
CA ASN A 789 -59.77 -31.37 -1.26
C ASN A 789 -59.09 -32.68 -0.81
N SER A 790 -58.28 -32.62 0.25
CA SER A 790 -57.55 -33.77 0.81
C SER A 790 -58.45 -34.62 1.71
N ASP A 791 -59.77 -34.49 1.56
CA ASP A 791 -60.79 -35.36 2.16
C ASP A 791 -61.39 -36.37 1.17
N GLU A 792 -60.98 -36.41 -0.11
CA GLU A 792 -61.46 -37.38 -1.12
C GLU A 792 -60.47 -38.48 -1.53
N ILE A 793 -59.33 -38.61 -0.85
CA ILE A 793 -58.49 -39.82 -0.94
C ILE A 793 -58.29 -40.39 0.46
N LYS A 794 -59.33 -41.06 0.95
CA LYS A 794 -59.32 -41.98 2.09
C LYS A 794 -59.78 -43.35 1.62
#